data_AF-A0A2H4SD81-F1
#
_entry.id   AF-A0A2H4SD81-F1
#
_cell.length_a   1.000
_cell.length_b   1.000
_cell.length_c   1.000
_cell.angle_alpha   90.00
_cell.angle_beta   90.00
_cell.angle_gamma   90.00
#
_symmetry.space_group_name_H-M   'P 1'
#
loop_
_entity.id
_entity.type
_entity.pdbx_description
1 polymer ?
#
loop_
_entity_poly.entity_id
_entity_poly.type
_entity_poly.pdbx_seq_one_letter_code
_entity_poly.pdbx_strand_id
1 'polypeptide(L)'
;MYLVKAAEAIGGDFSCSPDQPCPNGACCGFSGWCGYGPKYCGDGCQSHCDAQADCGEYAADPTSACPLNVCCSKYGFCGTTSDVCGSGCQSHCDQPKPSSSPTNVQKRVIGYWEAWNYQYACGTMSIGEIPVNYLTHLNVAFGYIDSNFRITNMDGLSSDIYKDIGQVKIRNPGLKIMIALGGWAFSDPGPWQSVFPTMVSSQANRAAFIQNLLGFLSEYGYDGVDFDWEYPGADDRGGSKEDGVNYTALLKELREAIKVSGRDYLVTFTAPTSYWYLRNFDIKNMSEQVDWINLMSYDLHRVWDSCNPLSNHVLSHTNLTEIDLALDLFWRVKVDPAAIVLGIGFYGRSFELSDPSCWKPGCRFSGPGAAGRCTNTPGILSYREIKEILQTTGATSSLDKEAAVRYMVYNNNNWISYDDAHTIKAKIEFANKLGLSGVMTWALDLDDGGLELLKALSAPNNKRGTRPIYLYSKRVSICPDADGEKIGLLAPYQYPGFPNDHKKPWEGILSGKYDSISRYWGNSSSVCSVWSVRGLAKADTTWVNNAGVVKQVRASYATEHVYEGQLIGDFFTQWLDNGQVRNQNPAPKNPKQKVPCSWTRQWVKKDDPSYPWNILTAGAKGRKTVSFAHSLLSELGSNTHLDRLTIMLSRPNEKKGRLFTGIRTVDYSKYTQMSPDEQLQTAKDLGIVFNYLNSQTVWDAFCGTYEAIWRQMGHFDVWYAQNARGGPTIPSLQKEWKEYNQVALSSVVRSARAQFDFFYQNRR
;
A
#
# COMPACT_ATOMS: atom_id res chain seq x y z
N MET A 1 -8.52 -12.89 -23.62
CA MET A 1 -9.85 -13.45 -23.30
C MET A 1 -10.21 -14.41 -24.44
N TYR A 2 -9.87 -15.69 -24.35
CA TYR A 2 -10.10 -16.61 -25.47
C TYR A 2 -11.55 -17.09 -25.47
N LEU A 3 -12.47 -16.22 -25.87
CA LEU A 3 -13.79 -16.58 -26.40
C LEU A 3 -13.74 -16.83 -27.91
N VAL A 4 -12.63 -17.36 -28.41
CA VAL A 4 -12.55 -17.87 -29.78
C VAL A 4 -12.14 -19.34 -29.74
N LYS A 5 -13.15 -20.20 -29.71
CA LYS A 5 -13.24 -21.34 -30.64
C LYS A 5 -14.71 -21.66 -30.93
N ALA A 6 -15.33 -20.74 -31.67
CA ALA A 6 -16.38 -20.91 -32.67
C ALA A 6 -16.95 -19.50 -32.93
N ALA A 7 -17.23 -19.02 -34.14
CA ALA A 7 -17.40 -19.69 -35.41
C ALA A 7 -17.34 -18.71 -36.63
N GLU A 8 -16.93 -17.44 -36.50
CA GLU A 8 -16.79 -16.50 -37.64
C GLU A 8 -15.48 -15.67 -37.64
N ALA A 9 -14.66 -15.69 -36.58
CA ALA A 9 -13.36 -14.98 -36.54
C ALA A 9 -12.14 -15.85 -36.94
N ILE A 10 -12.36 -17.11 -37.34
CA ILE A 10 -11.29 -18.08 -37.57
C ILE A 10 -10.98 -18.14 -39.06
N GLY A 11 -10.11 -17.25 -39.53
CA GLY A 11 -9.28 -17.49 -40.71
C GLY A 11 -8.16 -18.51 -40.45
N GLY A 12 -8.41 -19.48 -39.57
CA GLY A 12 -7.53 -20.61 -39.31
C GLY A 12 -7.85 -21.73 -40.25
N ASP A 13 -6.80 -22.40 -40.71
CA ASP A 13 -6.92 -23.55 -41.57
C ASP A 13 -7.60 -24.70 -40.78
N PHE A 14 -8.93 -24.74 -40.80
CA PHE A 14 -9.72 -25.89 -40.41
C PHE A 14 -9.66 -26.98 -41.47
N SER A 15 -8.81 -26.82 -42.48
CA SER A 15 -8.48 -27.94 -43.31
C SER A 15 -7.68 -28.97 -42.55
N CYS A 16 -7.87 -30.19 -42.97
CA CYS A 16 -7.20 -31.33 -42.42
C CYS A 16 -6.95 -32.31 -43.56
N SER A 17 -6.01 -33.19 -43.34
CA SER A 17 -5.66 -34.24 -44.28
C SER A 17 -5.29 -35.51 -43.49
N PRO A 18 -5.05 -36.64 -44.16
CA PRO A 18 -4.59 -37.84 -43.47
C PRO A 18 -3.30 -37.62 -42.66
N ASP A 19 -2.44 -36.69 -43.10
CA ASP A 19 -1.14 -36.39 -42.46
C ASP A 19 -1.18 -35.13 -41.57
N GLN A 20 -2.30 -34.39 -41.57
CA GLN A 20 -2.51 -33.18 -40.79
C GLN A 20 -3.86 -33.28 -40.07
N PRO A 21 -3.90 -33.93 -38.89
CA PRO A 21 -5.13 -34.08 -38.13
C PRO A 21 -5.63 -32.74 -37.61
N CYS A 22 -6.91 -32.70 -37.26
CA CYS A 22 -7.54 -31.50 -36.75
C CYS A 22 -6.88 -30.99 -35.46
N PRO A 23 -6.45 -29.72 -35.39
CA PRO A 23 -5.74 -29.16 -34.22
C PRO A 23 -6.56 -29.14 -32.93
N ASN A 24 -7.88 -29.27 -33.03
CA ASN A 24 -8.80 -29.34 -31.90
C ASN A 24 -9.22 -30.77 -31.53
N GLY A 25 -8.62 -31.78 -32.16
CA GLY A 25 -8.97 -33.19 -31.93
C GLY A 25 -10.31 -33.62 -32.54
N ALA A 26 -10.98 -32.76 -33.31
CA ALA A 26 -12.22 -33.12 -34.02
C ALA A 26 -11.95 -34.10 -35.18
N CYS A 27 -13.01 -34.67 -35.74
CA CYS A 27 -12.91 -35.53 -36.92
C CYS A 27 -12.45 -34.73 -38.13
N CYS A 28 -11.55 -35.32 -38.92
CA CYS A 28 -11.22 -34.80 -40.23
C CYS A 28 -12.14 -35.41 -41.29
N GLY A 29 -13.11 -34.64 -41.79
CA GLY A 29 -14.04 -35.13 -42.81
C GLY A 29 -13.39 -35.28 -44.19
N PHE A 30 -14.01 -36.07 -45.07
CA PHE A 30 -13.51 -36.30 -46.44
C PHE A 30 -13.28 -35.01 -47.25
N SER A 31 -14.06 -33.95 -46.95
CA SER A 31 -13.91 -32.64 -47.56
C SER A 31 -12.63 -31.90 -47.17
N GLY A 32 -11.79 -32.52 -46.32
CA GLY A 32 -10.61 -31.90 -45.73
C GLY A 32 -10.99 -30.76 -44.82
N TRP A 33 -12.03 -30.94 -43.98
CA TRP A 33 -12.44 -29.93 -42.99
C TRP A 33 -12.72 -30.60 -41.64
N CYS A 34 -12.38 -29.91 -40.56
CA CYS A 34 -12.59 -30.37 -39.19
C CYS A 34 -14.02 -30.16 -38.69
N GLY A 35 -14.58 -31.15 -38.00
CA GLY A 35 -15.90 -31.04 -37.37
C GLY A 35 -16.34 -32.30 -36.62
N TYR A 36 -17.56 -32.27 -36.09
CA TYR A 36 -18.19 -33.40 -35.40
C TYR A 36 -19.46 -33.87 -36.11
N GLY A 37 -19.91 -35.07 -35.76
CA GLY A 37 -21.13 -35.66 -36.30
C GLY A 37 -20.92 -36.38 -37.64
N PRO A 38 -21.99 -36.97 -38.21
CA PRO A 38 -21.89 -37.91 -39.32
C PRO A 38 -21.21 -37.35 -40.57
N LYS A 39 -21.32 -36.05 -40.82
CA LYS A 39 -20.69 -35.38 -41.97
C LYS A 39 -19.15 -35.40 -41.92
N TYR A 40 -18.57 -35.38 -40.72
CA TYR A 40 -17.13 -35.26 -40.51
C TYR A 40 -16.51 -36.55 -39.96
N CYS A 41 -17.26 -37.26 -39.10
CA CYS A 41 -16.84 -38.47 -38.42
C CYS A 41 -17.32 -39.76 -39.12
N GLY A 42 -18.23 -39.64 -40.09
CA GLY A 42 -18.79 -40.79 -40.81
C GLY A 42 -17.92 -41.26 -41.98
N ASP A 43 -18.58 -41.80 -43.01
CA ASP A 43 -17.92 -42.40 -44.17
C ASP A 43 -16.94 -41.43 -44.85
N GLY A 44 -15.70 -41.88 -45.03
CA GLY A 44 -14.63 -41.08 -45.64
C GLY A 44 -13.89 -40.14 -44.68
N CYS A 45 -14.14 -40.24 -43.38
CA CYS A 45 -13.31 -39.59 -42.37
C CYS A 45 -11.84 -40.05 -42.47
N GLN A 46 -10.93 -39.09 -42.35
CA GLN A 46 -9.49 -39.26 -42.60
C GLN A 46 -8.67 -39.41 -41.31
N SER A 47 -9.11 -38.82 -40.20
CA SER A 47 -8.45 -38.91 -38.89
C SER A 47 -9.41 -38.57 -37.76
N HIS A 48 -9.19 -39.13 -36.56
CA HIS A 48 -10.01 -38.91 -35.35
C HIS A 48 -11.51 -39.21 -35.55
N CYS A 49 -11.84 -40.26 -36.30
CA CYS A 49 -13.22 -40.53 -36.73
C CYS A 49 -14.18 -40.91 -35.60
N ASP A 50 -13.65 -41.31 -34.45
CA ASP A 50 -14.43 -41.58 -33.25
C ASP A 50 -14.51 -40.35 -32.31
N ALA A 51 -14.04 -39.18 -32.75
CA ALA A 51 -14.09 -37.97 -31.93
C ALA A 51 -15.53 -37.52 -31.70
N GLN A 52 -15.83 -37.22 -30.45
CA GLN A 52 -17.14 -36.78 -29.99
C GLN A 52 -17.09 -35.29 -29.66
N ALA A 53 -18.20 -34.61 -29.89
CA ALA A 53 -18.32 -33.19 -29.55
C ALA A 53 -18.33 -32.98 -28.03
N ASP A 54 -18.02 -31.76 -27.61
CA ASP A 54 -18.06 -31.37 -26.20
C ASP A 54 -19.50 -31.27 -25.66
N CYS A 55 -20.48 -31.02 -26.54
CA CYS A 55 -21.87 -30.79 -26.16
C CYS A 55 -22.84 -31.20 -27.27
N GLY A 56 -24.12 -31.35 -26.87
CA GLY A 56 -25.23 -31.50 -27.80
C GLY A 56 -25.28 -32.85 -28.51
N GLU A 57 -26.01 -32.91 -29.63
CA GLU A 57 -26.41 -34.17 -30.31
C GLU A 57 -25.24 -35.05 -30.78
N TYR A 58 -24.03 -34.47 -30.91
CA TYR A 58 -22.82 -35.17 -31.37
C TYR A 58 -21.85 -35.51 -30.23
N ALA A 59 -22.22 -35.23 -28.98
CA ALA A 59 -21.44 -35.61 -27.81
C ALA A 59 -21.67 -37.08 -27.43
N ALA A 60 -20.79 -37.62 -26.57
CA ALA A 60 -20.91 -38.98 -26.04
C ALA A 60 -22.28 -39.23 -25.37
N ASP A 61 -22.73 -38.23 -24.61
CA ASP A 61 -24.08 -38.12 -24.08
C ASP A 61 -24.75 -36.91 -24.77
N PRO A 62 -25.82 -37.12 -25.57
CA PRO A 62 -26.52 -36.05 -26.29
C PRO A 62 -27.10 -34.93 -25.41
N THR A 63 -27.19 -35.15 -24.09
CA THR A 63 -27.64 -34.16 -23.12
C THR A 63 -26.52 -33.35 -22.50
N SER A 64 -25.26 -33.62 -22.87
CA SER A 64 -24.07 -32.93 -22.39
C SER A 64 -24.17 -31.43 -22.68
N ALA A 65 -24.08 -30.64 -21.62
CA ALA A 65 -24.00 -29.19 -21.68
C ALA A 65 -22.54 -28.74 -21.64
N CYS A 66 -22.28 -27.57 -22.23
CA CYS A 66 -20.98 -26.94 -22.12
C CYS A 66 -20.68 -26.52 -20.67
N PRO A 67 -19.42 -26.58 -20.23
CA PRO A 67 -18.99 -25.98 -18.97
C PRO A 67 -19.45 -24.51 -18.84
N LEU A 68 -19.78 -24.09 -17.62
CA LEU A 68 -20.35 -22.78 -17.32
C LEU A 68 -21.66 -22.44 -18.07
N ASN A 69 -22.36 -23.43 -18.62
CA ASN A 69 -23.59 -23.24 -19.41
C ASN A 69 -23.40 -22.22 -20.55
N VAL A 70 -22.22 -22.22 -21.18
CA VAL A 70 -22.02 -21.47 -22.43
C VAL A 70 -22.79 -22.15 -23.58
N CYS A 71 -22.96 -21.45 -24.69
CA CYS A 71 -23.78 -21.95 -25.79
C CYS A 71 -23.16 -23.21 -26.40
N CYS A 72 -24.01 -24.18 -26.72
CA CYS A 72 -23.65 -25.30 -27.57
C CYS A 72 -24.02 -24.97 -29.02
N SER A 73 -23.04 -24.77 -29.89
CA SER A 73 -23.30 -24.50 -31.30
C SER A 73 -23.98 -25.68 -32.01
N LYS A 74 -24.52 -25.42 -33.20
CA LYS A 74 -25.11 -26.46 -34.07
C LYS A 74 -24.17 -27.61 -34.42
N TYR A 75 -22.85 -27.44 -34.24
CA TYR A 75 -21.83 -28.44 -34.52
C TYR A 75 -21.22 -29.06 -33.25
N GLY A 76 -21.74 -28.74 -32.06
CA GLY A 76 -21.24 -29.28 -30.80
C GLY A 76 -19.98 -28.61 -30.23
N PHE A 77 -19.65 -27.39 -30.69
CA PHE A 77 -18.62 -26.55 -30.06
C PHE A 77 -19.21 -25.62 -29.00
N CYS A 78 -18.46 -25.43 -27.90
CA CYS A 78 -18.81 -24.56 -26.78
C CYS A 78 -18.23 -23.15 -26.90
N GLY A 79 -19.02 -22.12 -26.58
CA GLY A 79 -18.58 -20.72 -26.58
C GLY A 79 -19.69 -19.72 -26.29
N THR A 80 -19.36 -18.42 -26.27
CA THR A 80 -20.33 -17.35 -25.94
C THR A 80 -20.48 -16.29 -27.03
N THR A 81 -19.78 -16.40 -28.16
CA THR A 81 -19.92 -15.44 -29.26
C THR A 81 -21.22 -15.67 -30.03
N SER A 82 -21.64 -14.67 -30.80
CA SER A 82 -22.79 -14.74 -31.71
C SER A 82 -22.75 -15.96 -32.63
N ASP A 83 -21.56 -16.36 -33.04
CA ASP A 83 -21.36 -17.43 -34.01
C ASP A 83 -21.64 -18.81 -33.41
N VAL A 84 -21.44 -18.96 -32.10
CA VAL A 84 -21.77 -20.18 -31.34
C VAL A 84 -23.24 -20.16 -30.93
N CYS A 85 -23.69 -19.03 -30.42
CA CYS A 85 -25.00 -18.87 -29.80
C CYS A 85 -26.13 -18.56 -30.81
N GLY A 86 -25.77 -18.33 -32.08
CA GLY A 86 -26.68 -17.95 -33.13
C GLY A 86 -27.50 -19.10 -33.71
N SER A 87 -27.75 -19.03 -35.01
CA SER A 87 -28.68 -19.95 -35.69
C SER A 87 -28.23 -21.41 -35.59
N GLY A 88 -29.10 -22.24 -35.01
CA GLY A 88 -28.88 -23.68 -34.82
C GLY A 88 -28.19 -24.04 -33.51
N CYS A 89 -27.93 -23.07 -32.63
CA CYS A 89 -27.49 -23.36 -31.27
C CYS A 89 -28.44 -24.37 -30.59
N GLN A 90 -27.86 -25.38 -29.96
CA GLN A 90 -28.56 -26.55 -29.43
C GLN A 90 -28.99 -26.36 -27.96
N SER A 91 -28.20 -25.63 -27.16
CA SER A 91 -28.51 -25.38 -25.75
C SER A 91 -27.83 -24.10 -25.23
N HIS A 92 -28.43 -23.49 -24.19
CA HIS A 92 -27.93 -22.29 -23.51
C HIS A 92 -27.63 -21.09 -24.43
N CYS A 93 -28.43 -20.93 -25.48
CA CYS A 93 -28.21 -19.95 -26.55
C CYS A 93 -28.43 -18.49 -26.13
N ASP A 94 -29.17 -18.28 -25.04
CA ASP A 94 -29.39 -16.94 -24.50
C ASP A 94 -28.09 -16.34 -23.94
N GLN A 95 -28.01 -15.01 -23.98
CA GLN A 95 -26.92 -14.20 -23.40
C GLN A 95 -27.45 -13.50 -22.16
N PRO A 96 -27.42 -14.15 -20.99
CA PRO A 96 -28.04 -13.61 -19.79
C PRO A 96 -27.33 -12.33 -19.33
N LYS A 97 -28.11 -11.31 -18.98
CA LYS A 97 -27.63 -10.14 -18.24
C LYS A 97 -28.25 -10.13 -16.86
N PRO A 98 -27.54 -9.63 -15.84
CA PRO A 98 -28.06 -9.63 -14.50
C PRO A 98 -29.21 -8.64 -14.35
N SER A 99 -30.25 -9.04 -13.62
CA SER A 99 -31.32 -8.14 -13.20
C SER A 99 -31.03 -7.65 -11.78
N SER A 100 -30.11 -6.70 -11.62
CA SER A 100 -29.69 -6.14 -10.34
C SER A 100 -30.01 -4.64 -10.26
N SER A 101 -30.21 -4.14 -9.04
CA SER A 101 -30.30 -2.71 -8.80
C SER A 101 -28.90 -2.08 -8.85
N PRO A 102 -28.75 -0.85 -9.38
CA PRO A 102 -27.46 -0.19 -9.36
C PRO A 102 -26.88 -0.06 -7.95
N THR A 103 -25.58 -0.29 -7.82
CA THR A 103 -24.85 -0.22 -6.54
C THR A 103 -23.95 1.02 -6.48
N ASN A 104 -23.19 1.14 -5.38
CA ASN A 104 -22.04 2.03 -5.30
C ASN A 104 -20.81 1.17 -4.97
N VAL A 105 -20.13 0.69 -6.01
CA VAL A 105 -18.93 -0.15 -5.92
C VAL A 105 -17.80 0.53 -5.14
N GLN A 106 -17.76 1.86 -5.10
CA GLN A 106 -16.75 2.60 -4.34
C GLN A 106 -16.96 2.53 -2.81
N LYS A 107 -18.00 1.82 -2.33
CA LYS A 107 -18.12 1.41 -0.92
C LYS A 107 -17.17 0.28 -0.54
N ARG A 108 -16.64 -0.46 -1.53
CA ARG A 108 -15.62 -1.50 -1.35
C ARG A 108 -14.51 -1.24 -2.37
N VAL A 109 -13.47 -0.56 -1.92
CA VAL A 109 -12.23 -0.33 -2.67
C VAL A 109 -11.14 -1.23 -2.08
N ILE A 110 -10.63 -2.15 -2.90
CA ILE A 110 -9.61 -3.12 -2.51
C ILE A 110 -8.31 -2.77 -3.23
N GLY A 111 -7.20 -2.72 -2.52
CA GLY A 111 -5.89 -2.56 -3.14
C GLY A 111 -5.04 -3.80 -2.94
N TYR A 112 -4.51 -4.37 -4.02
CA TYR A 112 -3.37 -5.29 -3.92
C TYR A 112 -2.09 -4.46 -3.77
N TRP A 113 -1.24 -4.87 -2.83
CA TRP A 113 0.09 -4.29 -2.64
C TRP A 113 1.12 -5.38 -2.86
N GLU A 114 2.01 -5.18 -3.83
CA GLU A 114 3.05 -6.14 -4.18
C GLU A 114 4.16 -6.09 -3.11
N ALA A 115 4.19 -7.06 -2.21
CA ALA A 115 5.16 -7.15 -1.12
C ALA A 115 6.61 -7.19 -1.61
N TRP A 116 6.85 -7.59 -2.87
CA TRP A 116 8.16 -7.59 -3.52
C TRP A 116 8.50 -6.29 -4.24
N ASN A 117 7.64 -5.26 -4.24
CA ASN A 117 7.82 -4.04 -5.04
C ASN A 117 9.16 -3.33 -4.77
N TYR A 118 9.77 -3.54 -3.60
CA TYR A 118 11.08 -2.97 -3.26
C TYR A 118 12.23 -3.50 -4.14
N GLN A 119 11.99 -4.54 -4.94
CA GLN A 119 12.92 -5.04 -5.94
C GLN A 119 12.96 -4.17 -7.21
N TYR A 120 11.97 -3.29 -7.41
CA TYR A 120 11.95 -2.34 -8.53
C TYR A 120 12.99 -1.23 -8.34
N ALA A 121 13.59 -0.78 -9.45
CA ALA A 121 14.63 0.26 -9.43
C ALA A 121 14.10 1.65 -9.05
N CYS A 122 12.79 1.85 -9.19
CA CYS A 122 12.07 3.05 -8.80
C CYS A 122 10.61 2.72 -8.54
N GLY A 123 9.90 3.68 -7.94
CA GLY A 123 8.46 3.56 -7.82
C GLY A 123 7.97 2.61 -6.75
N THR A 124 8.85 2.24 -5.83
CA THR A 124 8.57 1.37 -4.69
C THR A 124 7.59 2.04 -3.72
N MET A 125 6.90 1.23 -2.93
CA MET A 125 5.96 1.61 -1.89
C MET A 125 6.20 0.76 -0.66
N SER A 126 6.76 1.37 0.39
CA SER A 126 6.91 0.74 1.70
C SER A 126 5.56 0.60 2.43
N ILE A 127 5.51 -0.21 3.49
CA ILE A 127 4.33 -0.38 4.35
C ILE A 127 3.78 0.97 4.85
N GLY A 128 4.68 1.90 5.19
CA GLY A 128 4.34 3.23 5.65
C GLY A 128 3.69 4.10 4.58
N GLU A 129 3.93 3.83 3.29
CA GLU A 129 3.43 4.62 2.17
C GLU A 129 2.10 4.11 1.61
N ILE A 130 1.64 2.91 2.03
CA ILE A 130 0.37 2.34 1.56
C ILE A 130 -0.77 3.33 1.80
N PRO A 131 -1.53 3.74 0.78
CA PRO A 131 -2.51 4.82 0.87
C PRO A 131 -3.85 4.37 1.48
N VAL A 132 -3.81 3.85 2.71
CA VAL A 132 -4.92 3.13 3.35
C VAL A 132 -6.22 3.92 3.53
N ASN A 133 -6.17 5.26 3.46
CA ASN A 133 -7.37 6.10 3.60
C ASN A 133 -8.27 6.11 2.36
N TYR A 134 -7.77 5.60 1.24
CA TYR A 134 -8.57 5.38 0.02
C TYR A 134 -9.11 3.95 -0.05
N LEU A 135 -8.73 3.09 0.89
CA LEU A 135 -9.00 1.66 0.86
C LEU A 135 -9.99 1.25 1.93
N THR A 136 -10.78 0.23 1.60
CA THR A 136 -11.60 -0.53 2.55
C THR A 136 -10.95 -1.85 2.88
N HIS A 137 -10.24 -2.44 1.91
CA HIS A 137 -9.52 -3.69 2.05
C HIS A 137 -8.12 -3.55 1.42
N LEU A 138 -7.14 -4.22 2.00
CA LEU A 138 -5.77 -4.32 1.52
C LEU A 138 -5.42 -5.80 1.38
N ASN A 139 -5.12 -6.25 0.16
CA ASN A 139 -4.62 -7.60 -0.11
C ASN A 139 -3.09 -7.54 -0.19
N VAL A 140 -2.42 -8.25 0.71
CA VAL A 140 -0.96 -8.33 0.78
C VAL A 140 -0.51 -9.43 -0.15
N ALA A 141 -0.01 -9.07 -1.34
CA ALA A 141 0.41 -10.00 -2.38
C ALA A 141 1.93 -10.21 -2.31
N PHE A 142 2.49 -11.39 -2.13
CA PHE A 142 1.83 -12.65 -1.82
C PHE A 142 2.51 -13.31 -0.63
N GLY A 143 1.72 -13.94 0.22
CA GLY A 143 2.20 -15.06 1.03
C GLY A 143 2.20 -16.33 0.19
N TYR A 144 3.11 -17.26 0.48
CA TYR A 144 3.17 -18.58 -0.14
C TYR A 144 2.66 -19.66 0.81
N ILE A 145 2.48 -20.87 0.29
CA ILE A 145 2.13 -22.05 1.07
C ILE A 145 3.28 -23.04 0.92
N ASP A 146 3.83 -23.55 2.04
CA ASP A 146 4.87 -24.57 2.02
C ASP A 146 4.31 -26.00 1.82
N SER A 147 5.19 -26.97 1.63
CA SER A 147 4.81 -28.38 1.43
C SER A 147 4.16 -29.03 2.66
N ASN A 148 4.20 -28.38 3.83
CA ASN A 148 3.48 -28.77 5.03
C ASN A 148 2.18 -27.96 5.23
N PHE A 149 1.76 -27.25 4.18
CA PHE A 149 0.57 -26.40 4.14
C PHE A 149 0.57 -25.26 5.16
N ARG A 150 1.76 -24.74 5.51
CA ARG A 150 1.89 -23.54 6.34
C ARG A 150 2.03 -22.31 5.46
N ILE A 151 1.44 -21.21 5.91
CA ILE A 151 1.63 -19.92 5.26
C ILE A 151 3.08 -19.50 5.53
N THR A 152 3.78 -19.17 4.46
CA THR A 152 5.18 -18.74 4.47
C THR A 152 5.35 -17.48 3.62
N ASN A 153 6.53 -16.88 3.69
CA ASN A 153 6.87 -15.72 2.88
C ASN A 153 7.12 -16.17 1.45
N MET A 154 6.80 -15.31 0.47
CA MET A 154 7.38 -15.43 -0.87
C MET A 154 8.92 -15.44 -0.80
N ASP A 155 9.55 -16.19 -1.70
CA ASP A 155 11.00 -16.33 -1.77
C ASP A 155 11.71 -14.96 -1.80
N GLY A 156 12.73 -14.81 -0.95
CA GLY A 156 13.51 -13.57 -0.84
C GLY A 156 12.87 -12.45 -0.02
N LEU A 157 11.64 -12.60 0.48
CA LEU A 157 10.97 -11.58 1.30
C LEU A 157 11.14 -11.84 2.81
N SER A 158 11.38 -10.78 3.59
CA SER A 158 11.46 -10.86 5.06
C SER A 158 10.10 -11.16 5.69
N SER A 159 10.09 -11.97 6.74
CA SER A 159 8.90 -12.22 7.57
C SER A 159 8.34 -10.96 8.23
N ASP A 160 9.17 -9.91 8.38
CA ASP A 160 8.78 -8.68 9.04
C ASP A 160 7.69 -7.93 8.26
N ILE A 161 7.67 -8.06 6.92
CA ILE A 161 6.63 -7.45 6.08
C ILE A 161 5.24 -7.94 6.50
N TYR A 162 5.10 -9.25 6.67
CA TYR A 162 3.83 -9.89 7.01
C TYR A 162 3.42 -9.66 8.47
N LYS A 163 4.40 -9.44 9.36
CA LYS A 163 4.18 -9.10 10.78
C LYS A 163 3.78 -7.65 10.97
N ASP A 164 4.42 -6.74 10.23
CA ASP A 164 4.30 -5.31 10.43
C ASP A 164 3.19 -4.66 9.60
N ILE A 165 2.64 -5.35 8.60
CA ILE A 165 1.56 -4.80 7.78
C ILE A 165 0.34 -4.37 8.61
N GLY A 166 0.06 -5.05 9.73
CA GLY A 166 -1.03 -4.67 10.65
C GLY A 166 -0.92 -3.24 11.20
N GLN A 167 0.29 -2.67 11.21
CA GLN A 167 0.54 -1.30 11.66
C GLN A 167 -0.19 -0.24 10.81
N VAL A 168 -0.52 -0.54 9.55
CA VAL A 168 -1.22 0.43 8.69
C VAL A 168 -2.64 0.73 9.16
N LYS A 169 -3.25 -0.15 9.97
CA LYS A 169 -4.56 0.10 10.60
C LYS A 169 -4.54 1.30 11.56
N ILE A 170 -3.37 1.77 12.01
CA ILE A 170 -3.27 3.00 12.80
C ILE A 170 -3.78 4.21 12.00
N ARG A 171 -3.55 4.22 10.68
CA ARG A 171 -3.99 5.28 9.77
C ARG A 171 -5.43 5.08 9.31
N ASN A 172 -5.90 3.83 9.19
CA ASN A 172 -7.29 3.49 8.91
C ASN A 172 -7.76 2.29 9.78
N PRO A 173 -8.34 2.54 10.96
CA PRO A 173 -8.78 1.46 11.86
C PRO A 173 -9.91 0.58 11.31
N GLY A 174 -10.62 1.06 10.27
CA GLY A 174 -11.67 0.30 9.59
C GLY A 174 -11.16 -0.55 8.43
N LEU A 175 -9.87 -0.44 8.07
CA LEU A 175 -9.27 -1.22 6.99
C LEU A 175 -9.28 -2.71 7.34
N LYS A 176 -9.69 -3.53 6.38
CA LYS A 176 -9.52 -4.98 6.41
C LYS A 176 -8.24 -5.37 5.71
N ILE A 177 -7.39 -6.17 6.35
CA ILE A 177 -6.13 -6.64 5.78
C ILE A 177 -6.25 -8.14 5.49
N MET A 178 -6.03 -8.51 4.25
CA MET A 178 -6.12 -9.87 3.73
C MET A 178 -4.72 -10.34 3.35
N ILE A 179 -4.38 -11.59 3.64
CA ILE A 179 -3.20 -12.23 3.03
C ILE A 179 -3.63 -12.84 1.69
N ALA A 180 -3.03 -12.40 0.59
CA ALA A 180 -3.23 -13.05 -0.71
C ALA A 180 -2.22 -14.19 -0.84
N LEU A 181 -2.71 -15.40 -1.12
CA LEU A 181 -1.91 -16.61 -1.23
C LEU A 181 -1.86 -17.09 -2.67
N GLY A 182 -0.66 -17.23 -3.24
CA GLY A 182 -0.45 -17.72 -4.60
C GLY A 182 0.18 -16.70 -5.54
N GLY A 183 -0.51 -16.42 -6.64
CA GLY A 183 -0.09 -15.56 -7.74
C GLY A 183 0.56 -16.29 -8.91
N TRP A 184 0.79 -15.56 -10.00
CA TRP A 184 1.35 -16.11 -11.25
C TRP A 184 2.65 -16.89 -11.04
N ALA A 185 3.65 -16.32 -10.35
CA ALA A 185 4.94 -16.98 -10.15
C ALA A 185 4.86 -18.23 -9.26
N PHE A 186 3.85 -18.33 -8.38
CA PHE A 186 3.64 -19.50 -7.53
C PHE A 186 3.20 -20.73 -8.34
N SER A 187 2.52 -20.51 -9.46
CA SER A 187 2.00 -21.58 -10.32
C SER A 187 2.90 -21.85 -11.56
N ASP A 188 4.05 -21.17 -11.65
CA ASP A 188 5.08 -21.47 -12.66
C ASP A 188 5.76 -22.82 -12.37
N PRO A 189 6.29 -23.52 -13.40
CA PRO A 189 7.05 -24.75 -13.21
C PRO A 189 8.16 -24.58 -12.18
N GLY A 190 8.09 -25.35 -11.09
CA GLY A 190 9.00 -25.18 -9.96
C GLY A 190 8.50 -25.84 -8.68
N PRO A 191 9.15 -25.56 -7.53
CA PRO A 191 8.83 -26.21 -6.25
C PRO A 191 7.44 -25.87 -5.70
N TRP A 192 6.84 -24.78 -6.17
CA TRP A 192 5.56 -24.25 -5.67
C TRP A 192 4.35 -24.75 -6.47
N GLN A 193 4.54 -25.13 -7.75
CA GLN A 193 3.45 -25.42 -8.70
C GLN A 193 2.45 -26.47 -8.18
N SER A 194 2.94 -27.53 -7.55
CA SER A 194 2.09 -28.64 -7.08
C SER A 194 1.43 -28.40 -5.73
N VAL A 195 1.75 -27.30 -5.03
CA VAL A 195 1.32 -27.09 -3.64
C VAL A 195 -0.19 -26.88 -3.55
N PHE A 196 -0.79 -26.03 -4.39
CA PHE A 196 -2.25 -25.83 -4.40
C PHE A 196 -3.01 -27.12 -4.72
N PRO A 197 -2.74 -27.81 -5.86
CA PRO A 197 -3.39 -29.08 -6.17
C PRO A 197 -3.27 -30.10 -5.04
N THR A 198 -2.07 -30.24 -4.46
CA THR A 198 -1.82 -31.20 -3.37
C THR A 198 -2.57 -30.83 -2.10
N MET A 199 -2.59 -29.55 -1.73
CA MET A 199 -3.29 -29.05 -0.54
C MET A 199 -4.80 -29.30 -0.61
N VAL A 200 -5.42 -29.10 -1.79
CA VAL A 200 -6.89 -29.30 -1.93
C VAL A 200 -7.31 -30.76 -2.10
N SER A 201 -6.41 -31.62 -2.58
CA SER A 201 -6.70 -32.99 -3.05
C SER A 201 -7.32 -33.94 -2.03
N SER A 202 -7.18 -33.70 -0.73
CA SER A 202 -7.76 -34.56 0.30
C SER A 202 -8.25 -33.76 1.50
N GLN A 203 -9.28 -34.29 2.18
CA GLN A 203 -9.83 -33.66 3.39
C GLN A 203 -8.78 -33.47 4.50
N ALA A 204 -7.85 -34.41 4.65
CA ALA A 204 -6.78 -34.30 5.64
C ALA A 204 -5.83 -33.13 5.35
N ASN A 205 -5.46 -32.94 4.08
CA ASN A 205 -4.59 -31.83 3.65
C ASN A 205 -5.29 -30.48 3.84
N ARG A 206 -6.56 -30.39 3.43
CA ARG A 206 -7.39 -29.19 3.61
C ARG A 206 -7.53 -28.84 5.09
N ALA A 207 -7.81 -29.81 5.96
CA ALA A 207 -7.89 -29.59 7.40
C ALA A 207 -6.57 -29.07 8.00
N ALA A 208 -5.44 -29.64 7.60
CA ALA A 208 -4.12 -29.18 8.03
C ALA A 208 -3.85 -27.73 7.58
N PHE A 209 -4.14 -27.41 6.31
CA PHE A 209 -4.02 -26.06 5.79
C PHE A 209 -4.93 -25.07 6.54
N ILE A 210 -6.21 -25.39 6.72
CA ILE A 210 -7.19 -24.55 7.42
C ILE A 210 -6.71 -24.24 8.84
N GLN A 211 -6.20 -25.23 9.57
CA GLN A 211 -5.64 -25.03 10.90
C GLN A 211 -4.46 -24.05 10.88
N ASN A 212 -3.51 -24.23 9.96
CA ASN A 212 -2.35 -23.36 9.82
C ASN A 212 -2.75 -21.93 9.42
N LEU A 213 -3.72 -21.79 8.51
CA LEU A 213 -4.25 -20.51 8.06
C LEU A 213 -4.89 -19.74 9.21
N LEU A 214 -5.82 -20.36 9.94
CA LEU A 214 -6.48 -19.69 11.07
C LEU A 214 -5.48 -19.29 12.15
N GLY A 215 -4.44 -20.10 12.36
CA GLY A 215 -3.30 -19.77 13.22
C GLY A 215 -2.56 -18.51 12.76
N PHE A 216 -2.16 -18.47 11.48
CA PHE A 216 -1.47 -17.32 10.88
C PHE A 216 -2.30 -16.03 10.95
N LEU A 217 -3.59 -16.10 10.57
CA LEU A 217 -4.49 -14.95 10.60
C LEU A 217 -4.61 -14.38 12.03
N SER A 218 -4.75 -15.27 13.02
CA SER A 218 -4.85 -14.87 14.42
C SER A 218 -3.55 -14.33 15.00
N GLU A 219 -2.40 -14.89 14.61
CA GLU A 219 -1.08 -14.48 15.13
C GLU A 219 -0.72 -13.07 14.68
N TYR A 220 -0.95 -12.76 13.40
CA TYR A 220 -0.54 -11.50 12.79
C TYR A 220 -1.67 -10.48 12.59
N GLY A 221 -2.89 -10.80 13.01
CA GLY A 221 -4.01 -9.86 13.06
C GLY A 221 -4.62 -9.50 11.69
N TYR A 222 -4.56 -10.44 10.75
CA TYR A 222 -5.24 -10.34 9.46
C TYR A 222 -6.74 -10.55 9.64
N ASP A 223 -7.54 -9.90 8.78
CA ASP A 223 -9.00 -10.02 8.77
C ASP A 223 -9.49 -11.10 7.81
N GLY A 224 -8.60 -11.76 7.06
CA GLY A 224 -9.01 -12.82 6.15
C GLY A 224 -7.93 -13.26 5.17
N VAL A 225 -8.34 -14.11 4.24
CA VAL A 225 -7.49 -14.69 3.18
C VAL A 225 -8.10 -14.41 1.81
N ASP A 226 -7.22 -14.17 0.85
CA ASP A 226 -7.54 -14.14 -0.57
C ASP A 226 -6.72 -15.24 -1.27
N PHE A 227 -7.37 -16.06 -2.09
CA PHE A 227 -6.72 -17.15 -2.79
C PHE A 227 -6.51 -16.80 -4.27
N ASP A 228 -5.25 -16.79 -4.70
CA ASP A 228 -4.83 -16.50 -6.07
C ASP A 228 -4.17 -17.73 -6.69
N TRP A 229 -4.95 -18.79 -6.86
CA TRP A 229 -4.49 -19.99 -7.58
C TRP A 229 -4.69 -19.84 -9.08
N GLU A 230 -3.59 -19.82 -9.84
CA GLU A 230 -3.59 -19.55 -11.28
C GLU A 230 -3.05 -20.73 -12.12
N TYR A 231 -3.86 -21.72 -12.53
CA TYR A 231 -5.31 -21.87 -12.27
C TYR A 231 -5.66 -23.35 -12.00
N PRO A 232 -6.70 -23.63 -11.20
CA PRO A 232 -7.20 -25.00 -11.03
C PRO A 232 -7.57 -25.64 -12.38
N GLY A 233 -7.19 -26.91 -12.56
CA GLY A 233 -7.48 -27.70 -13.75
C GLY A 233 -6.81 -27.24 -15.04
N ALA A 234 -5.89 -26.28 -14.97
CA ALA A 234 -5.12 -25.83 -16.13
C ALA A 234 -3.81 -26.64 -16.24
N ASP A 235 -3.71 -27.51 -17.25
CA ASP A 235 -2.56 -28.39 -17.45
C ASP A 235 -1.24 -27.60 -17.62
N ASP A 236 -1.29 -26.45 -18.31
CA ASP A 236 -0.16 -25.52 -18.50
C ASP A 236 0.34 -24.89 -17.19
N ARG A 237 -0.43 -25.05 -16.11
CA ARG A 237 -0.16 -24.52 -14.76
C ARG A 237 -0.09 -25.62 -13.70
N GLY A 238 -0.02 -26.89 -14.11
CA GLY A 238 0.09 -28.05 -13.20
C GLY A 238 -1.21 -28.44 -12.50
N GLY A 239 -2.36 -28.02 -13.02
CA GLY A 239 -3.68 -28.38 -12.51
C GLY A 239 -4.16 -29.77 -12.95
N SER A 240 -5.25 -30.23 -12.33
CA SER A 240 -5.94 -31.49 -12.60
C SER A 240 -7.47 -31.31 -12.65
N LYS A 241 -8.19 -32.25 -13.28
CA LYS A 241 -9.65 -32.12 -13.51
C LYS A 241 -10.46 -32.04 -12.20
N GLU A 242 -9.93 -32.62 -11.12
CA GLU A 242 -10.58 -32.67 -9.81
C GLU A 242 -10.41 -31.36 -9.01
N ASP A 243 -9.53 -30.46 -9.45
CA ASP A 243 -9.14 -29.25 -8.72
C ASP A 243 -10.34 -28.36 -8.36
N GLY A 244 -11.28 -28.15 -9.29
CA GLY A 244 -12.44 -27.29 -9.04
C GLY A 244 -13.35 -27.79 -7.92
N VAL A 245 -13.60 -29.11 -7.89
CA VAL A 245 -14.40 -29.77 -6.84
C VAL A 245 -13.65 -29.72 -5.51
N ASN A 246 -12.35 -30.02 -5.52
CA ASN A 246 -11.50 -30.02 -4.34
C ASN A 246 -11.34 -28.61 -3.75
N TYR A 247 -11.25 -27.59 -4.59
CA TYR A 247 -11.17 -26.21 -4.16
C TYR A 247 -12.48 -25.72 -3.53
N THR A 248 -13.62 -26.11 -4.10
CA THR A 248 -14.94 -25.86 -3.50
C THR A 248 -15.07 -26.50 -2.13
N ALA A 249 -14.58 -27.74 -1.97
CA ALA A 249 -14.54 -28.41 -0.68
C ALA A 249 -13.68 -27.65 0.34
N LEU A 250 -12.52 -27.12 -0.06
CA LEU A 250 -11.70 -26.27 0.80
C LEU A 250 -12.47 -25.03 1.28
N LEU A 251 -13.10 -24.30 0.37
CA LEU A 251 -13.81 -23.06 0.72
C LEU A 251 -14.96 -23.33 1.70
N LYS A 252 -15.70 -24.42 1.49
CA LYS A 252 -16.77 -24.87 2.39
C LYS A 252 -16.24 -25.22 3.79
N GLU A 253 -15.21 -26.06 3.85
CA GLU A 253 -14.59 -26.48 5.12
C GLU A 253 -13.97 -25.30 5.88
N LEU A 254 -13.33 -24.37 5.15
CA LEU A 254 -12.79 -23.14 5.73
C LEU A 254 -13.91 -22.26 6.31
N ARG A 255 -15.02 -22.08 5.59
CA ARG A 255 -16.16 -21.29 6.08
C ARG A 255 -16.77 -21.88 7.35
N GLU A 256 -16.90 -23.21 7.41
CA GLU A 256 -17.33 -23.93 8.61
C GLU A 256 -16.36 -23.75 9.78
N ALA A 257 -15.05 -23.87 9.54
CA ALA A 257 -14.02 -23.66 10.56
C ALA A 257 -14.00 -22.23 11.11
N ILE A 258 -14.16 -21.22 10.25
CA ILE A 258 -14.28 -19.81 10.67
C ILE A 258 -15.49 -19.63 11.58
N LYS A 259 -16.65 -20.17 11.20
CA LYS A 259 -17.88 -20.11 12.02
C LYS A 259 -17.67 -20.74 13.40
N VAL A 260 -17.02 -21.91 13.47
CA VAL A 260 -16.69 -22.59 14.74
C VAL A 260 -15.73 -21.77 15.60
N SER A 261 -14.76 -21.08 14.99
CA SER A 261 -13.79 -20.24 15.71
C SER A 261 -14.40 -19.00 16.37
N GLY A 262 -15.63 -18.61 15.97
CA GLY A 262 -16.29 -17.39 16.44
C GLY A 262 -15.65 -16.09 15.93
N ARG A 263 -14.78 -16.19 14.92
CA ARG A 263 -14.15 -15.05 14.24
C ARG A 263 -14.93 -14.68 12.99
N ASP A 264 -14.77 -13.42 12.59
CA ASP A 264 -15.38 -12.85 11.38
C ASP A 264 -14.29 -12.66 10.32
N TYR A 265 -13.67 -13.77 9.91
CA TYR A 265 -12.64 -13.76 8.87
C TYR A 265 -13.29 -13.78 7.49
N LEU A 266 -12.78 -12.91 6.64
CA LEU A 266 -13.16 -12.79 5.24
C LEU A 266 -12.44 -13.86 4.41
N VAL A 267 -13.11 -14.39 3.39
CA VAL A 267 -12.54 -15.34 2.44
C VAL A 267 -12.90 -14.86 1.04
N THR A 268 -11.91 -14.69 0.19
CA THR A 268 -12.06 -14.30 -1.21
C THR A 268 -11.15 -15.15 -2.10
N PHE A 269 -11.37 -15.10 -3.41
CA PHE A 269 -10.44 -15.66 -4.38
C PHE A 269 -10.45 -14.85 -5.67
N THR A 270 -9.37 -14.91 -6.44
CA THR A 270 -9.34 -14.32 -7.78
C THR A 270 -9.88 -15.25 -8.85
N ALA A 271 -10.66 -14.69 -9.76
CA ALA A 271 -11.19 -15.40 -10.92
C ALA A 271 -10.63 -14.80 -12.22
N PRO A 272 -10.25 -15.64 -13.20
CA PRO A 272 -9.86 -15.17 -14.53
C PRO A 272 -11.08 -14.74 -15.35
N THR A 273 -10.84 -13.91 -16.36
CA THR A 273 -11.83 -13.56 -17.40
C THR A 273 -11.88 -14.55 -18.56
N SER A 274 -10.89 -15.43 -18.66
CA SER A 274 -10.80 -16.43 -19.74
C SER A 274 -11.72 -17.61 -19.47
N TYR A 275 -12.60 -17.93 -20.42
CA TYR A 275 -13.43 -19.14 -20.38
C TYR A 275 -12.59 -20.41 -20.16
N TRP A 276 -11.43 -20.54 -20.82
CA TRP A 276 -10.61 -21.76 -20.75
C TRP A 276 -10.04 -22.06 -19.37
N TYR A 277 -9.79 -21.02 -18.58
CA TYR A 277 -9.37 -21.18 -17.19
C TYR A 277 -10.58 -21.24 -16.26
N LEU A 278 -11.58 -20.36 -16.46
CA LEU A 278 -12.75 -20.28 -15.59
C LEU A 278 -13.63 -21.54 -15.63
N ARG A 279 -13.66 -22.28 -16.74
CA ARG A 279 -14.45 -23.52 -16.89
C ARG A 279 -14.08 -24.62 -15.88
N ASN A 280 -12.89 -24.54 -15.28
CA ASN A 280 -12.42 -25.49 -14.28
C ASN A 280 -12.86 -25.10 -12.85
N PHE A 281 -13.49 -23.94 -12.67
CA PHE A 281 -14.02 -23.49 -11.39
C PHE A 281 -15.48 -23.90 -11.25
N ASP A 282 -15.86 -24.46 -10.10
CA ASP A 282 -17.27 -24.64 -9.72
C ASP A 282 -17.82 -23.31 -9.18
N ILE A 283 -17.81 -22.30 -10.04
CA ILE A 283 -17.94 -20.89 -9.64
C ILE A 283 -19.24 -20.59 -8.90
N LYS A 284 -20.32 -21.32 -9.22
CA LYS A 284 -21.61 -21.18 -8.54
C LYS A 284 -21.48 -21.58 -7.06
N ASN A 285 -21.04 -22.80 -6.78
CA ASN A 285 -20.94 -23.27 -5.41
C ASN A 285 -19.83 -22.54 -4.64
N MET A 286 -18.72 -22.20 -5.30
CA MET A 286 -17.65 -21.40 -4.70
C MET A 286 -18.13 -20.00 -4.28
N SER A 287 -18.93 -19.32 -5.11
CA SER A 287 -19.46 -17.98 -4.82
C SER A 287 -20.30 -17.93 -3.54
N GLU A 288 -20.90 -19.06 -3.13
CA GLU A 288 -21.73 -19.16 -1.93
C GLU A 288 -20.90 -19.38 -0.66
N GLN A 289 -19.60 -19.70 -0.79
CA GLN A 289 -18.70 -19.95 0.35
C GLN A 289 -17.77 -18.76 0.65
N VAL A 290 -17.70 -17.77 -0.25
CA VAL A 290 -16.80 -16.62 -0.15
C VAL A 290 -17.56 -15.32 0.04
N ASP A 291 -16.89 -14.31 0.59
CA ASP A 291 -17.48 -12.99 0.80
C ASP A 291 -17.65 -12.24 -0.53
N TRP A 292 -16.71 -12.41 -1.45
CA TRP A 292 -16.79 -12.01 -2.85
C TRP A 292 -15.66 -12.65 -3.67
N ILE A 293 -15.75 -12.49 -4.98
CA ILE A 293 -14.82 -12.93 -6.01
C ILE A 293 -14.09 -11.71 -6.56
N ASN A 294 -12.77 -11.80 -6.58
CA ASN A 294 -11.91 -10.79 -7.14
C ASN A 294 -11.69 -11.03 -8.65
N LEU A 295 -12.49 -10.40 -9.54
CA LEU A 295 -12.35 -10.64 -10.98
C LEU A 295 -11.12 -9.92 -11.55
N MET A 296 -10.18 -10.69 -12.11
CA MET A 296 -8.99 -10.16 -12.78
C MET A 296 -9.35 -9.67 -14.20
N SER A 297 -10.12 -8.58 -14.28
CA SER A 297 -10.59 -7.95 -15.52
C SER A 297 -9.54 -7.06 -16.20
N TYR A 298 -8.31 -7.53 -16.20
CA TYR A 298 -7.16 -6.99 -16.91
C TYR A 298 -6.46 -8.14 -17.61
N ASP A 299 -5.42 -7.83 -18.38
CA ASP A 299 -4.60 -8.84 -19.01
C ASP A 299 -5.34 -9.73 -20.02
N LEU A 300 -6.40 -9.16 -20.61
CA LEU A 300 -7.17 -9.80 -21.68
C LEU A 300 -6.32 -10.09 -22.92
N HIS A 301 -5.34 -9.22 -23.19
CA HIS A 301 -4.43 -9.30 -24.32
C HIS A 301 -2.99 -9.11 -23.88
N ARG A 302 -2.09 -9.98 -24.34
CA ARG A 302 -0.67 -9.99 -24.00
C ARG A 302 0.17 -10.48 -25.18
N VAL A 303 1.49 -10.41 -25.05
CA VAL A 303 2.47 -10.85 -26.07
C VAL A 303 2.29 -12.32 -26.47
N TRP A 304 1.76 -13.15 -25.57
CA TRP A 304 1.41 -14.55 -25.85
C TRP A 304 0.35 -14.74 -26.94
N ASP A 305 -0.38 -13.68 -27.31
CA ASP A 305 -1.28 -13.70 -28.46
C ASP A 305 -0.55 -13.94 -29.79
N SER A 306 0.78 -13.84 -29.81
CA SER A 306 1.64 -14.23 -30.94
C SER A 306 1.71 -15.75 -31.16
N CYS A 307 1.44 -16.56 -30.12
CA CYS A 307 1.43 -18.02 -30.23
C CYS A 307 0.26 -18.54 -31.08
N ASN A 308 -0.70 -17.68 -31.42
CA ASN A 308 -1.73 -17.95 -32.41
C ASN A 308 -1.59 -16.94 -33.57
N PRO A 309 -1.23 -17.37 -34.80
CA PRO A 309 -0.99 -16.50 -35.95
C PRO A 309 -2.17 -15.59 -36.34
N LEU A 310 -3.38 -15.88 -35.85
CA LEU A 310 -4.60 -15.11 -36.11
C LEU A 310 -4.86 -14.03 -35.05
N SER A 311 -4.23 -14.12 -33.87
CA SER A 311 -4.35 -13.15 -32.77
C SER A 311 -3.10 -12.28 -32.60
N ASN A 312 -2.18 -12.27 -33.56
CA ASN A 312 -0.95 -11.47 -33.49
C ASN A 312 -1.17 -9.96 -33.71
N HIS A 313 -2.24 -9.42 -33.15
CA HIS A 313 -2.66 -8.02 -33.27
C HIS A 313 -2.66 -7.34 -31.91
N VAL A 314 -2.27 -6.07 -31.87
CA VAL A 314 -2.33 -5.25 -30.66
C VAL A 314 -3.79 -5.00 -30.28
N LEU A 315 -4.15 -5.35 -29.06
CA LEU A 315 -5.48 -5.20 -28.49
C LEU A 315 -5.37 -4.74 -27.04
N SER A 316 -6.45 -4.13 -26.54
CA SER A 316 -6.46 -3.47 -25.23
C SER A 316 -6.62 -4.48 -24.09
N HIS A 317 -5.66 -4.52 -23.15
CA HIS A 317 -5.70 -5.53 -22.09
C HIS A 317 -6.80 -5.34 -21.03
N THR A 318 -7.51 -4.22 -21.05
CA THR A 318 -8.62 -3.91 -20.12
C THR A 318 -9.89 -3.46 -20.87
N ASN A 319 -10.11 -4.00 -22.07
CA ASN A 319 -11.26 -3.69 -22.93
C ASN A 319 -12.61 -3.98 -22.24
N LEU A 320 -13.43 -2.94 -22.02
CA LEU A 320 -14.70 -3.05 -21.30
C LEU A 320 -15.75 -3.92 -21.99
N THR A 321 -15.77 -3.99 -23.33
CA THR A 321 -16.72 -4.85 -24.05
C THR A 321 -16.39 -6.33 -23.85
N GLU A 322 -15.10 -6.67 -23.79
CA GLU A 322 -14.64 -8.00 -23.45
C GLU A 322 -14.83 -8.31 -21.96
N ILE A 323 -14.61 -7.35 -21.06
CA ILE A 323 -14.95 -7.52 -19.64
C ILE A 323 -16.44 -7.86 -19.47
N ASP A 324 -17.33 -7.21 -20.22
CA ASP A 324 -18.77 -7.51 -20.21
C ASP A 324 -19.08 -8.93 -20.73
N LEU A 325 -18.35 -9.40 -21.74
CA LEU A 325 -18.42 -10.79 -22.20
C LEU A 325 -17.88 -11.78 -21.15
N ALA A 326 -16.92 -11.41 -20.30
CA ALA A 326 -16.39 -12.30 -19.26
C ALA A 326 -17.41 -12.47 -18.14
N LEU A 327 -18.07 -11.37 -17.78
CA LEU A 327 -19.12 -11.37 -16.76
C LEU A 327 -20.32 -12.25 -17.18
N ASP A 328 -20.59 -12.40 -18.48
CA ASP A 328 -21.60 -13.33 -19.00
C ASP A 328 -21.41 -14.77 -18.49
N LEU A 329 -20.16 -15.22 -18.35
CA LEU A 329 -19.83 -16.56 -17.81
C LEU A 329 -20.38 -16.77 -16.39
N PHE A 330 -20.43 -15.71 -15.59
CA PHE A 330 -20.95 -15.75 -14.22
C PHE A 330 -22.50 -15.73 -14.20
N TRP A 331 -23.12 -14.99 -15.12
CA TRP A 331 -24.58 -14.90 -15.22
C TRP A 331 -25.20 -16.22 -15.69
N ARG A 332 -24.53 -16.94 -16.60
CA ARG A 332 -24.95 -18.25 -17.12
C ARG A 332 -25.07 -19.32 -16.04
N VAL A 333 -24.29 -19.20 -14.97
CA VAL A 333 -24.33 -20.09 -13.80
C VAL A 333 -24.98 -19.43 -12.59
N LYS A 334 -25.67 -18.30 -12.79
CA LYS A 334 -26.51 -17.62 -11.78
C LYS A 334 -25.73 -17.20 -10.54
N VAL A 335 -24.52 -16.66 -10.74
CA VAL A 335 -23.79 -15.94 -9.69
C VAL A 335 -24.46 -14.58 -9.49
N ASP A 336 -24.64 -14.19 -8.23
CA ASP A 336 -25.15 -12.87 -7.88
C ASP A 336 -24.11 -11.80 -8.26
N PRO A 337 -24.46 -10.73 -8.99
CA PRO A 337 -23.55 -9.62 -9.25
C PRO A 337 -22.88 -9.06 -7.99
N ALA A 338 -23.58 -9.06 -6.86
CA ALA A 338 -23.06 -8.60 -5.59
C ALA A 338 -21.97 -9.52 -5.00
N ALA A 339 -21.72 -10.69 -5.59
CA ALA A 339 -20.60 -11.55 -5.24
C ALA A 339 -19.31 -11.18 -6.00
N ILE A 340 -19.34 -10.24 -6.95
CA ILE A 340 -18.18 -9.92 -7.80
C ILE A 340 -17.65 -8.52 -7.49
N VAL A 341 -16.33 -8.39 -7.48
CA VAL A 341 -15.58 -7.12 -7.44
C VAL A 341 -14.85 -6.97 -8.78
N LEU A 342 -14.85 -5.76 -9.36
CA LEU A 342 -14.26 -5.50 -10.68
C LEU A 342 -12.80 -5.04 -10.60
N GLY A 343 -11.90 -5.72 -11.33
CA GLY A 343 -10.46 -5.45 -11.34
C GLY A 343 -10.00 -4.42 -12.34
N ILE A 344 -9.13 -3.52 -11.87
CA ILE A 344 -8.52 -2.49 -12.68
C ILE A 344 -7.00 -2.60 -12.56
N GLY A 345 -6.32 -2.71 -13.70
CA GLY A 345 -4.86 -2.71 -13.77
C GLY A 345 -4.31 -1.29 -13.69
N PHE A 346 -3.40 -1.02 -12.75
CA PHE A 346 -2.64 0.25 -12.67
C PHE A 346 -1.34 0.19 -13.50
N TYR A 347 -1.37 -0.58 -14.57
CA TYR A 347 -0.29 -0.77 -15.53
C TYR A 347 -0.92 -0.92 -16.92
N GLY A 348 -0.08 -0.84 -17.95
CA GLY A 348 -0.46 -1.15 -19.31
C GLY A 348 0.30 -2.34 -19.88
N ARG A 349 -0.28 -2.94 -20.93
CA ARG A 349 0.39 -3.96 -21.76
C ARG A 349 0.92 -3.32 -23.02
N SER A 350 2.21 -3.53 -23.28
CA SER A 350 2.92 -2.97 -24.43
C SER A 350 3.37 -4.04 -25.43
N PHE A 351 3.44 -3.62 -26.68
CA PHE A 351 3.78 -4.45 -27.84
C PHE A 351 4.70 -3.67 -28.77
N GLU A 352 5.59 -4.35 -29.46
CA GLU A 352 6.35 -3.77 -30.56
C GLU A 352 5.59 -3.96 -31.87
N LEU A 353 5.17 -2.88 -32.52
CA LEU A 353 4.45 -2.93 -33.80
C LEU A 353 5.36 -3.46 -34.91
N SER A 354 4.82 -4.36 -35.74
CA SER A 354 5.51 -4.84 -36.94
C SER A 354 5.62 -3.75 -38.02
N ASP A 355 4.63 -2.87 -38.09
CA ASP A 355 4.60 -1.71 -38.99
C ASP A 355 4.13 -0.48 -38.21
N PRO A 356 5.01 0.51 -37.94
CA PRO A 356 4.65 1.73 -37.22
C PRO A 356 3.55 2.57 -37.90
N SER A 357 3.31 2.37 -39.21
CA SER A 357 2.23 3.05 -39.92
C SER A 357 0.84 2.51 -39.54
N CYS A 358 0.77 1.26 -39.05
CA CYS A 358 -0.42 0.65 -38.49
C CYS A 358 -0.33 0.65 -36.95
N TRP A 359 -1.00 1.60 -36.31
CA TRP A 359 -0.88 1.83 -34.86
C TRP A 359 -2.20 1.74 -34.07
N LYS A 360 -3.30 1.42 -34.74
CA LYS A 360 -4.61 1.25 -34.09
C LYS A 360 -4.75 -0.18 -33.54
N PRO A 361 -5.66 -0.42 -32.57
CA PRO A 361 -6.07 -1.78 -32.22
C PRO A 361 -6.41 -2.59 -33.49
N GLY A 362 -5.94 -3.84 -33.54
CA GLY A 362 -6.03 -4.68 -34.73
C GLY A 362 -4.82 -4.63 -35.66
N CYS A 363 -3.77 -3.85 -35.36
CA CYS A 363 -2.50 -3.86 -36.11
C CYS A 363 -1.54 -4.94 -35.60
N ARG A 364 -0.67 -5.47 -36.47
CA ARG A 364 0.25 -6.57 -36.11
C ARG A 364 1.42 -6.12 -35.21
N PHE A 365 1.85 -7.02 -34.32
CA PHE A 365 3.03 -6.85 -33.48
C PHE A 365 4.08 -7.94 -33.73
N SER A 366 5.37 -7.60 -33.52
CA SER A 366 6.52 -8.50 -33.65
C SER A 366 7.05 -9.04 -32.32
N GLY A 367 6.68 -8.41 -31.19
CA GLY A 367 7.16 -8.82 -29.88
C GLY A 367 6.62 -7.99 -28.72
N PRO A 368 7.15 -8.19 -27.51
CA PRO A 368 6.87 -7.33 -26.36
C PRO A 368 7.36 -5.92 -26.62
N GLY A 369 6.62 -4.91 -26.13
CA GLY A 369 7.15 -3.56 -26.05
C GLY A 369 8.36 -3.49 -25.13
N ALA A 370 9.21 -2.49 -25.33
CA ALA A 370 10.41 -2.27 -24.53
C ALA A 370 10.09 -2.16 -23.03
N ALA A 371 10.95 -2.75 -22.20
CA ALA A 371 10.83 -2.70 -20.75
C ALA A 371 10.94 -1.27 -20.21
N GLY A 372 10.12 -0.96 -19.22
CA GLY A 372 10.22 0.29 -18.46
C GLY A 372 11.39 0.30 -17.48
N ARG A 373 11.78 1.49 -17.04
CA ARG A 373 12.89 1.68 -16.09
C ARG A 373 12.59 1.12 -14.69
N CYS A 374 11.36 1.24 -14.20
CA CYS A 374 10.97 0.82 -12.87
C CYS A 374 10.57 -0.66 -12.85
N THR A 375 9.63 -1.04 -13.71
CA THR A 375 9.10 -2.42 -13.76
C THR A 375 10.08 -3.41 -14.38
N ASN A 376 10.98 -2.94 -15.25
CA ASN A 376 12.03 -3.72 -15.91
C ASN A 376 11.52 -5.02 -16.56
N THR A 377 10.27 -5.02 -17.04
CA THR A 377 9.62 -6.19 -17.63
C THR A 377 9.15 -5.85 -19.04
N PRO A 378 9.71 -6.45 -20.10
CA PRO A 378 9.22 -6.24 -21.47
C PRO A 378 7.72 -6.54 -21.57
N GLY A 379 6.99 -5.67 -22.28
CA GLY A 379 5.55 -5.79 -22.47
C GLY A 379 4.68 -5.29 -21.32
N ILE A 380 5.26 -4.74 -20.24
CA ILE A 380 4.54 -4.15 -19.11
C ILE A 380 5.12 -2.78 -18.80
N LEU A 381 4.26 -1.80 -18.55
CA LEU A 381 4.65 -0.50 -17.98
C LEU A 381 3.67 -0.12 -16.88
N SER A 382 4.19 0.28 -15.72
CA SER A 382 3.41 0.92 -14.65
C SER A 382 2.77 2.23 -15.13
N TYR A 383 1.69 2.67 -14.48
CA TYR A 383 1.07 3.96 -14.81
C TYR A 383 2.05 5.13 -14.67
N ARG A 384 2.98 5.05 -13.71
CA ARG A 384 4.07 6.02 -13.55
C ARG A 384 4.95 6.11 -14.81
N GLU A 385 5.38 4.97 -15.35
CA GLU A 385 6.21 4.93 -16.57
C GLU A 385 5.45 5.44 -17.79
N ILE A 386 4.16 5.12 -17.89
CA ILE A 386 3.27 5.65 -18.94
C ILE A 386 3.19 7.18 -18.85
N LYS A 387 3.01 7.74 -17.65
CA LYS A 387 2.99 9.19 -17.40
C LYS A 387 4.32 9.85 -17.75
N GLU A 388 5.43 9.22 -17.40
CA GLU A 388 6.77 9.71 -17.76
C GLU A 388 6.95 9.76 -19.29
N ILE A 389 6.53 8.72 -20.01
CA ILE A 389 6.57 8.70 -21.49
C ILE A 389 5.76 9.85 -22.07
N LEU A 390 4.52 10.05 -21.61
CA LEU A 390 3.66 11.15 -22.07
C LEU A 390 4.31 12.52 -21.84
N GLN A 391 4.95 12.71 -20.70
CA GLN A 391 5.56 13.99 -20.31
C GLN A 391 6.89 14.27 -21.02
N THR A 392 7.70 13.24 -21.23
CA THR A 392 9.08 13.39 -21.75
C THR A 392 9.15 13.32 -23.28
N THR A 393 8.28 12.53 -23.91
CA THR A 393 8.30 12.32 -25.37
C THR A 393 7.28 13.17 -26.12
N GLY A 394 6.25 13.67 -25.43
CA GLY A 394 5.11 14.35 -26.07
C GLY A 394 4.19 13.39 -26.84
N ALA A 395 4.29 12.07 -26.62
CA ALA A 395 3.38 11.09 -27.21
C ALA A 395 1.91 11.45 -26.97
N THR A 396 1.07 11.26 -27.99
CA THR A 396 -0.36 11.57 -27.90
C THR A 396 -1.15 10.31 -27.58
N SER A 397 -1.93 10.35 -26.50
CA SER A 397 -2.81 9.27 -26.07
C SER A 397 -4.20 9.37 -26.72
N SER A 398 -4.64 8.28 -27.35
CA SER A 398 -5.96 8.13 -27.95
C SER A 398 -6.91 7.43 -26.98
N LEU A 399 -8.18 7.85 -26.97
CA LEU A 399 -9.23 7.19 -26.21
C LEU A 399 -10.06 6.30 -27.15
N ASP A 400 -10.08 5.01 -26.86
CA ASP A 400 -11.16 4.14 -27.34
C ASP A 400 -12.35 4.26 -26.38
N LYS A 401 -13.43 4.88 -26.86
CA LYS A 401 -14.61 5.17 -26.05
C LYS A 401 -15.43 3.91 -25.77
N GLU A 402 -15.46 2.97 -26.70
CA GLU A 402 -16.27 1.75 -26.58
C GLU A 402 -15.56 0.75 -25.67
N ALA A 403 -14.26 0.56 -25.88
CA ALA A 403 -13.44 -0.27 -24.99
C ALA A 403 -13.19 0.39 -23.63
N ALA A 404 -13.44 1.71 -23.48
CA ALA A 404 -13.09 2.51 -22.32
C ALA A 404 -11.62 2.30 -21.91
N VAL A 405 -10.69 2.51 -22.86
CA VAL A 405 -9.24 2.32 -22.66
C VAL A 405 -8.46 3.41 -23.39
N ARG A 406 -7.29 3.79 -22.86
CA ARG A 406 -6.32 4.63 -23.56
C ARG A 406 -5.31 3.77 -24.29
N TYR A 407 -4.86 4.24 -25.44
CA TYR A 407 -3.71 3.64 -26.12
C TYR A 407 -2.85 4.70 -26.81
N MET A 408 -1.56 4.40 -27.00
CA MET A 408 -0.62 5.28 -27.68
C MET A 408 0.52 4.52 -28.33
N VAL A 409 1.21 5.19 -29.27
CA VAL A 409 2.53 4.77 -29.74
C VAL A 409 3.60 5.70 -29.18
N TYR A 410 4.71 5.12 -28.74
CA TYR A 410 5.87 5.80 -28.20
C TYR A 410 7.16 5.14 -28.72
N ASN A 411 8.29 5.83 -28.60
CA ASN A 411 9.61 5.32 -29.02
C ASN A 411 9.57 4.65 -30.41
N ASN A 412 9.00 5.36 -31.39
CA ASN A 412 8.78 4.96 -32.79
C ASN A 412 7.75 3.84 -33.02
N ASN A 413 7.93 2.66 -32.44
CA ASN A 413 7.13 1.48 -32.78
C ASN A 413 6.55 0.74 -31.55
N ASN A 414 6.70 1.27 -30.35
CA ASN A 414 6.11 0.65 -29.17
C ASN A 414 4.69 1.13 -28.98
N TRP A 415 3.75 0.20 -28.93
CA TRP A 415 2.34 0.46 -28.67
C TRP A 415 2.00 0.05 -27.25
N ILE A 416 1.12 0.79 -26.57
CA ILE A 416 0.64 0.43 -25.23
C ILE A 416 -0.84 0.78 -25.06
N SER A 417 -1.58 -0.09 -24.38
CA SER A 417 -2.91 0.19 -23.83
C SER A 417 -2.87 0.26 -22.30
N TYR A 418 -3.66 1.17 -21.71
CA TYR A 418 -3.69 1.40 -20.26
C TYR A 418 -4.96 2.14 -19.82
N ASP A 419 -5.19 2.21 -18.51
CA ASP A 419 -6.27 2.98 -17.90
C ASP A 419 -5.80 4.35 -17.38
N ASP A 420 -6.65 5.38 -17.53
CA ASP A 420 -6.51 6.69 -16.89
C ASP A 420 -7.73 7.00 -16.00
N ALA A 421 -7.73 8.17 -15.35
CA ALA A 421 -8.85 8.58 -14.51
C ALA A 421 -10.21 8.63 -15.25
N HIS A 422 -10.20 8.88 -16.58
CA HIS A 422 -11.42 8.93 -17.38
C HIS A 422 -11.97 7.53 -17.65
N THR A 423 -11.11 6.58 -18.03
CA THR A 423 -11.51 5.20 -18.30
C THR A 423 -11.93 4.46 -17.03
N ILE A 424 -11.24 4.70 -15.90
CA ILE A 424 -11.63 4.16 -14.58
C ILE A 424 -13.03 4.62 -14.20
N LYS A 425 -13.37 5.89 -14.44
CA LYS A 425 -14.71 6.40 -14.16
C LYS A 425 -15.78 5.66 -14.98
N ALA A 426 -15.54 5.42 -16.27
CA ALA A 426 -16.46 4.67 -17.13
C ALA A 426 -16.64 3.22 -16.62
N LYS A 427 -15.56 2.57 -16.16
CA LYS A 427 -15.58 1.23 -15.58
C LYS A 427 -16.34 1.17 -14.25
N ILE A 428 -16.23 2.19 -13.41
CA ILE A 428 -17.04 2.32 -12.18
C ILE A 428 -18.52 2.47 -12.52
N GLU A 429 -18.88 3.31 -13.50
CA GLU A 429 -20.26 3.50 -13.94
C GLU A 429 -20.85 2.19 -14.48
N PHE A 430 -20.07 1.45 -15.27
CA PHE A 430 -20.41 0.11 -15.74
C PHE A 430 -20.63 -0.88 -14.58
N ALA A 431 -19.69 -0.96 -13.64
CA ALA A 431 -19.78 -1.86 -12.49
C ALA A 431 -21.00 -1.56 -11.61
N ASN A 432 -21.28 -0.27 -11.36
CA ASN A 432 -22.47 0.18 -10.65
C ASN A 432 -23.74 -0.24 -11.37
N LYS A 433 -23.80 -0.06 -12.70
CA LYS A 433 -24.98 -0.43 -13.52
C LYS A 433 -25.28 -1.93 -13.44
N LEU A 434 -24.25 -2.77 -13.40
CA LEU A 434 -24.40 -4.23 -13.24
C LEU A 434 -24.65 -4.66 -11.79
N GLY A 435 -24.64 -3.75 -10.82
CA GLY A 435 -24.85 -4.07 -9.42
C GLY A 435 -23.70 -4.85 -8.79
N LEU A 436 -22.48 -4.68 -9.29
CA LEU A 436 -21.29 -5.29 -8.68
C LEU A 436 -21.06 -4.73 -7.27
N SER A 437 -20.22 -5.41 -6.49
CA SER A 437 -20.11 -5.13 -5.06
C SER A 437 -18.91 -4.28 -4.66
N GLY A 438 -17.96 -4.11 -5.57
CA GLY A 438 -16.72 -3.39 -5.30
C GLY A 438 -15.85 -3.21 -6.54
N VAL A 439 -14.74 -2.52 -6.33
CA VAL A 439 -13.62 -2.44 -7.27
C VAL A 439 -12.31 -2.79 -6.55
N MET A 440 -11.40 -3.46 -7.25
CA MET A 440 -10.02 -3.66 -6.81
C MET A 440 -9.02 -3.13 -7.81
N THR A 441 -7.80 -2.88 -7.34
CA THR A 441 -6.67 -2.55 -8.21
C THR A 441 -5.52 -3.54 -8.07
N TRP A 442 -4.94 -3.89 -9.23
CA TRP A 442 -3.63 -4.53 -9.36
C TRP A 442 -2.66 -3.57 -10.06
N ALA A 443 -1.67 -2.99 -9.40
CA ALA A 443 -1.49 -2.94 -7.96
C ALA A 443 -1.22 -1.50 -7.51
N LEU A 444 -1.39 -1.23 -6.21
CA LEU A 444 -1.30 0.11 -5.63
C LEU A 444 0.04 0.79 -5.93
N ASP A 445 1.12 0.03 -5.93
CA ASP A 445 2.49 0.49 -6.11
C ASP A 445 2.88 0.76 -7.59
N LEU A 446 1.99 0.40 -8.53
CA LEU A 446 2.12 0.72 -9.96
C LEU A 446 1.47 2.08 -10.34
N ASP A 447 0.76 2.73 -9.41
CA ASP A 447 0.22 4.08 -9.59
C ASP A 447 1.34 5.14 -9.68
N ASP A 448 0.98 6.36 -10.09
CA ASP A 448 1.90 7.48 -10.06
C ASP A 448 2.12 8.00 -8.61
N GLY A 449 3.15 8.85 -8.42
CA GLY A 449 3.40 9.45 -7.09
C GLY A 449 2.26 10.36 -6.60
N GLY A 450 1.34 10.73 -7.49
CA GLY A 450 0.14 11.50 -7.20
C GLY A 450 -1.05 10.66 -6.76
N LEU A 451 -0.99 9.33 -6.85
CA LEU A 451 -2.11 8.40 -6.66
C LEU A 451 -3.32 8.74 -7.55
N GLU A 452 -3.07 9.13 -8.80
CA GLU A 452 -4.09 9.60 -9.74
C GLU A 452 -5.14 8.52 -10.00
N LEU A 453 -4.72 7.28 -10.26
CA LEU A 453 -5.65 6.19 -10.54
C LEU A 453 -6.40 5.76 -9.28
N LEU A 454 -5.73 5.68 -8.13
CA LEU A 454 -6.39 5.35 -6.88
C LEU A 454 -7.44 6.40 -6.47
N LYS A 455 -7.16 7.69 -6.69
CA LYS A 455 -8.13 8.77 -6.47
C LYS A 455 -9.32 8.72 -7.43
N ALA A 456 -9.12 8.22 -8.65
CA ALA A 456 -10.21 7.99 -9.58
C ALA A 456 -11.04 6.76 -9.18
N LEU A 457 -10.36 5.70 -8.71
CA LEU A 457 -10.97 4.45 -8.26
C LEU A 457 -11.83 4.64 -7.00
N SER A 458 -11.36 5.48 -6.08
CA SER A 458 -12.04 5.81 -4.82
C SER A 458 -12.96 7.03 -4.96
N ALA A 459 -14.12 7.02 -4.29
CA ALA A 459 -15.07 8.12 -4.40
C ALA A 459 -14.50 9.42 -3.79
N PRO A 460 -14.87 10.62 -4.29
CA PRO A 460 -14.61 11.91 -3.63
C PRO A 460 -15.13 12.04 -2.18
N ASN A 461 -15.87 11.04 -1.69
CA ASN A 461 -16.58 11.05 -0.41
C ASN A 461 -15.74 10.61 0.81
N ASN A 462 -14.45 10.29 0.65
CA ASN A 462 -13.52 10.25 1.79
C ASN A 462 -12.84 11.60 2.09
N LYS A 463 -13.35 12.70 1.53
CA LYS A 463 -13.09 14.03 2.09
C LYS A 463 -13.94 14.22 3.34
N ARG A 464 -13.47 13.71 4.50
CA ARG A 464 -13.76 14.41 5.76
C ARG A 464 -13.20 15.83 5.58
N GLY A 465 -14.11 16.78 5.39
CA GLY A 465 -13.79 18.12 4.89
C GLY A 465 -12.70 18.76 5.72
N THR A 466 -11.60 19.16 5.08
CA THR A 466 -10.43 19.68 5.78
C THR A 466 -10.76 21.03 6.42
N ARG A 467 -10.95 21.06 7.75
CA ARG A 467 -10.85 22.28 8.55
C ARG A 467 -9.37 22.73 8.62
N PRO A 468 -9.08 24.01 8.94
CA PRO A 468 -7.70 24.49 8.98
C PRO A 468 -6.85 23.69 9.97
N ILE A 469 -5.73 23.13 9.50
CA ILE A 469 -4.72 22.45 10.33
C ILE A 469 -4.02 23.50 11.19
N TYR A 470 -3.98 23.30 12.51
CA TYR A 470 -3.16 24.13 13.39
C TYR A 470 -1.69 23.70 13.27
N LEU A 471 -0.95 24.45 12.46
CA LEU A 471 0.49 24.33 12.30
C LEU A 471 1.20 25.26 13.28
N TYR A 472 2.19 24.71 13.99
CA TYR A 472 2.99 25.43 14.97
C TYR A 472 4.43 25.55 14.48
N SER A 473 5.13 26.59 14.92
CA SER A 473 6.58 26.73 14.74
C SER A 473 7.24 26.63 16.10
N LYS A 474 8.30 25.83 16.21
CA LYS A 474 9.18 25.92 17.39
C LYS A 474 9.84 27.29 17.32
N ARG A 475 9.84 28.01 18.44
CA ARG A 475 10.47 29.32 18.57
C ARG A 475 11.57 29.24 19.61
N VAL A 476 12.77 29.65 19.24
CA VAL A 476 13.97 29.54 20.07
C VAL A 476 14.51 30.94 20.35
N SER A 477 14.89 31.18 21.59
CA SER A 477 15.57 32.41 22.00
C SER A 477 17.07 32.23 21.82
N ILE A 478 17.68 33.01 20.93
CA ILE A 478 19.11 33.00 20.66
C ILE A 478 19.63 34.40 20.95
N CYS A 479 20.49 34.58 21.96
CA CYS A 479 21.04 35.87 22.35
C CYS A 479 20.01 37.00 22.26
N PRO A 480 18.92 36.92 23.06
CA PRO A 480 17.76 37.80 22.89
C PRO A 480 18.17 39.27 23.04
N ASP A 481 17.50 40.11 22.26
CA ASP A 481 17.59 41.57 22.39
C ASP A 481 16.63 42.04 23.51
N ALA A 482 16.60 43.34 23.81
CA ALA A 482 15.79 43.88 24.92
C ALA A 482 14.31 43.48 24.85
N ASP A 483 13.80 43.29 23.63
CA ASP A 483 12.40 42.92 23.36
C ASP A 483 12.12 41.41 23.45
N GLY A 484 13.14 40.59 23.74
CA GLY A 484 12.98 39.15 23.95
C GLY A 484 12.64 38.35 22.67
N GLU A 485 13.08 38.84 21.50
CA GLU A 485 12.77 38.26 20.19
C GLU A 485 13.15 36.76 20.11
N LYS A 486 12.27 35.96 19.50
CA LYS A 486 12.49 34.53 19.25
C LYS A 486 12.46 34.24 17.76
N ILE A 487 13.38 33.38 17.31
CA ILE A 487 13.49 32.95 15.92
C ILE A 487 12.61 31.71 15.73
N GLY A 488 11.88 31.65 14.62
CA GLY A 488 11.04 30.52 14.23
C GLY A 488 10.82 30.49 12.72
N LEU A 489 10.37 29.35 12.20
CA LEU A 489 10.19 29.14 10.78
C LEU A 489 8.71 28.99 10.42
N LEU A 490 8.35 29.50 9.25
CA LEU A 490 7.02 29.32 8.66
C LEU A 490 7.02 28.10 7.73
N ALA A 491 5.90 27.87 7.06
CA ALA A 491 5.77 26.78 6.10
C ALA A 491 6.96 26.76 5.09
N PRO A 492 7.54 25.60 4.80
CA PRO A 492 7.07 24.25 5.18
C PRO A 492 7.57 23.74 6.55
N TYR A 493 8.36 24.50 7.32
CA TYR A 493 9.03 24.03 8.55
C TYR A 493 8.17 24.13 9.82
N GLN A 494 6.85 24.19 9.66
CA GLN A 494 5.91 24.09 10.79
C GLN A 494 5.58 22.62 11.06
N TYR A 495 5.21 22.29 12.30
CA TYR A 495 4.77 20.95 12.70
C TYR A 495 3.28 20.94 13.06
N PRO A 496 2.57 19.81 12.88
CA PRO A 496 1.16 19.70 13.24
C PRO A 496 0.99 19.65 14.76
N GLY A 497 0.05 20.40 15.34
CA GLY A 497 -0.28 20.27 16.76
C GLY A 497 -1.35 19.21 17.06
N PHE A 498 -1.38 18.71 18.30
CA PHE A 498 -2.38 17.76 18.79
C PHE A 498 -3.57 18.51 19.45
N PRO A 499 -4.81 18.41 18.94
CA PRO A 499 -5.96 19.10 19.52
C PRO A 499 -6.54 18.36 20.74
N ASN A 500 -6.73 19.08 21.84
CA ASN A 500 -7.37 18.56 23.06
C ASN A 500 -8.89 18.28 22.90
N ASP A 501 -9.54 18.88 21.91
CA ASP A 501 -10.98 18.71 21.65
C ASP A 501 -11.23 17.48 20.76
N HIS A 502 -11.95 16.48 21.27
CA HIS A 502 -12.29 15.26 20.54
C HIS A 502 -13.08 15.50 19.25
N LYS A 503 -13.85 16.60 19.19
CA LYS A 503 -14.66 17.00 18.03
C LYS A 503 -13.84 17.65 16.92
N LYS A 504 -12.59 18.04 17.19
CA LYS A 504 -11.69 18.54 16.15
C LYS A 504 -11.01 17.34 15.49
N PRO A 505 -11.40 16.99 14.24
CA PRO A 505 -10.70 15.95 13.52
C PRO A 505 -9.24 16.39 13.35
N TRP A 506 -8.33 15.46 13.58
CA TRP A 506 -6.90 15.67 13.42
C TRP A 506 -6.54 15.18 12.01
N GLU A 507 -7.05 15.92 11.04
CA GLU A 507 -7.09 15.64 9.58
C GLU A 507 -5.72 15.61 8.90
N GLY A 508 -4.65 15.55 9.69
CA GLY A 508 -3.32 15.29 9.21
C GLY A 508 -2.86 13.87 9.50
N ILE A 509 -3.19 13.30 10.66
CA ILE A 509 -2.67 11.99 11.08
C ILE A 509 -3.76 10.92 11.09
N LEU A 510 -5.01 11.30 11.40
CA LEU A 510 -6.17 10.41 11.23
C LEU A 510 -6.59 10.22 9.77
N SER A 511 -5.94 10.91 8.84
CA SER A 511 -6.17 10.83 7.38
C SER A 511 -4.85 10.75 6.60
N GLY A 512 -3.74 10.39 7.27
CA GLY A 512 -2.49 9.97 6.63
C GLY A 512 -1.67 11.04 5.90
N LYS A 513 -1.91 12.34 6.15
CA LYS A 513 -1.08 13.45 5.63
C LYS A 513 0.28 13.58 6.33
N TYR A 514 0.41 13.15 7.59
CA TYR A 514 1.64 13.21 8.40
C TYR A 514 1.91 11.85 9.08
N ASP A 515 1.98 10.79 8.29
CA ASP A 515 2.14 9.40 8.73
C ASP A 515 3.54 8.98 9.16
N SER A 516 4.55 9.79 8.87
CA SER A 516 5.96 9.59 9.25
C SER A 516 6.31 10.04 10.67
N ILE A 517 5.34 10.55 11.45
CA ILE A 517 5.56 10.86 12.87
C ILE A 517 5.84 9.56 13.64
N SER A 518 6.98 9.51 14.34
CA SER A 518 7.65 8.26 14.64
C SER A 518 6.80 7.30 15.49
N ARG A 519 6.22 7.73 16.64
CA ARG A 519 5.43 6.88 17.59
C ARG A 519 4.57 7.69 18.59
N TYR A 520 3.56 7.05 19.20
CA TYR A 520 2.80 7.54 20.36
C TYR A 520 3.38 7.04 21.69
N TRP A 521 3.50 7.93 22.68
CA TRP A 521 4.10 7.65 23.99
C TRP A 521 3.19 8.01 25.16
N GLY A 522 3.02 7.08 26.10
CA GLY A 522 2.36 7.32 27.39
C GLY A 522 0.99 6.65 27.61
N ASN A 523 0.66 5.55 26.92
CA ASN A 523 -0.62 4.85 27.09
C ASN A 523 -0.60 3.63 28.06
N SER A 524 -0.22 3.83 29.31
CA SER A 524 -0.58 2.91 30.40
C SER A 524 -0.31 3.54 31.77
N SER A 525 -1.35 3.98 32.48
CA SER A 525 -1.21 4.38 33.90
C SER A 525 -2.01 3.52 34.89
N SER A 526 -2.85 2.59 34.44
CA SER A 526 -3.66 1.77 35.36
C SER A 526 -2.97 0.50 35.89
N VAL A 527 -1.81 0.10 35.37
CA VAL A 527 -1.15 -1.17 35.76
C VAL A 527 0.28 -0.91 36.26
N CYS A 528 0.56 -1.23 37.53
CA CYS A 528 1.83 -0.94 38.19
C CYS A 528 3.01 -1.84 37.74
N SER A 529 2.76 -2.85 36.90
CA SER A 529 3.76 -3.81 36.40
C SER A 529 4.13 -3.62 34.93
N VAL A 530 3.46 -2.72 34.19
CA VAL A 530 3.64 -2.56 32.74
C VAL A 530 4.15 -1.16 32.42
N TRP A 531 5.47 -1.05 32.29
CA TRP A 531 6.19 0.16 31.90
C TRP A 531 6.42 0.26 30.38
N SER A 532 6.06 -0.80 29.65
CA SER A 532 6.16 -0.88 28.19
C SER A 532 4.97 -0.20 27.54
N VAL A 533 5.23 0.59 26.51
CA VAL A 533 4.19 1.21 25.68
C VAL A 533 3.84 0.21 24.56
N ARG A 534 3.04 -0.81 24.87
CA ARG A 534 2.39 -1.65 23.85
C ARG A 534 0.94 -1.21 23.70
N GLY A 535 0.65 -0.58 22.58
CA GLY A 535 -0.72 -0.44 22.04
C GLY A 535 -1.57 0.71 22.57
N LEU A 536 -2.50 1.13 21.72
CA LEU A 536 -3.66 1.92 22.09
C LEU A 536 -4.72 0.99 22.71
N ALA A 537 -4.96 1.08 24.02
CA ALA A 537 -6.22 0.61 24.61
C ALA A 537 -7.39 1.52 24.20
N LYS A 538 -8.63 1.06 24.35
CA LYS A 538 -9.93 1.73 24.08
C LYS A 538 -10.15 3.10 24.79
N ALA A 539 -9.12 3.70 25.40
CA ALA A 539 -9.21 4.82 26.33
C ALA A 539 -8.81 6.20 25.78
N ASP A 540 -8.55 6.35 24.46
CA ASP A 540 -8.32 7.67 23.81
C ASP A 540 -9.54 8.60 23.86
N THR A 541 -10.67 8.11 24.37
CA THR A 541 -11.82 8.89 24.82
C THR A 541 -12.11 8.55 26.27
N THR A 542 -11.90 9.49 27.18
CA THR A 542 -12.31 9.35 28.58
C THR A 542 -13.58 10.16 28.83
N TRP A 543 -14.42 9.63 29.73
CA TRP A 543 -15.61 10.30 30.25
C TRP A 543 -15.26 10.85 31.63
N VAL A 544 -15.00 12.16 31.78
CA VAL A 544 -14.77 12.69 33.14
C VAL A 544 -15.21 14.13 33.31
N ASN A 545 -15.88 14.41 34.42
CA ASN A 545 -15.45 15.48 35.32
C ASN A 545 -15.72 15.12 36.80
N ASN A 546 -15.10 15.90 37.72
CA ASN A 546 -15.31 15.85 39.18
C ASN A 546 -16.66 16.43 39.64
N ALA A 547 -17.60 16.65 38.71
CA ALA A 547 -18.95 17.18 38.95
C ALA A 547 -20.04 16.33 38.26
N GLY A 548 -19.72 15.12 37.78
CA GLY A 548 -20.66 14.19 37.15
C GLY A 548 -21.15 14.51 35.72
N VAL A 549 -20.58 15.50 35.00
CA VAL A 549 -20.97 15.80 33.61
C VAL A 549 -20.22 14.91 32.61
N VAL A 550 -21.02 14.11 31.91
CA VAL A 550 -20.64 13.09 30.93
C VAL A 550 -20.20 13.77 29.61
N LYS A 551 -18.89 13.95 29.40
CA LYS A 551 -18.35 14.43 28.12
C LYS A 551 -17.13 13.62 27.68
N GLN A 552 -17.13 13.17 26.43
CA GLN A 552 -15.95 12.59 25.78
C GLN A 552 -14.84 13.62 25.66
N VAL A 553 -13.62 13.27 26.06
CA VAL A 553 -12.42 14.09 25.85
C VAL A 553 -11.26 13.20 25.41
N ARG A 554 -10.36 13.73 24.57
CA ARG A 554 -9.13 13.02 24.21
C ARG A 554 -8.14 13.07 25.36
N ALA A 555 -7.30 12.05 25.46
CA ALA A 555 -6.11 12.14 26.31
C ALA A 555 -5.25 13.35 25.89
N SER A 556 -4.69 14.05 26.87
CA SER A 556 -3.89 15.26 26.64
C SER A 556 -2.52 14.90 26.07
N TYR A 557 -2.43 14.75 24.74
CA TYR A 557 -1.17 14.57 24.02
C TYR A 557 -0.65 15.88 23.45
N ALA A 558 0.65 15.91 23.17
CA ALA A 558 1.33 16.96 22.43
C ALA A 558 2.18 16.33 21.32
N THR A 559 2.18 16.95 20.13
CA THR A 559 3.23 16.69 19.14
C THR A 559 4.53 17.23 19.69
N GLU A 560 5.56 16.38 19.67
CA GLU A 560 6.81 16.62 20.35
C GLU A 560 8.00 16.47 19.41
N HIS A 561 9.01 17.32 19.59
CA HIS A 561 10.25 17.19 18.85
C HIS A 561 11.12 16.14 19.54
N VAL A 562 11.69 15.19 18.81
CA VAL A 562 12.62 14.22 19.41
C VAL A 562 13.80 14.93 20.05
N TYR A 563 14.37 15.89 19.33
CA TYR A 563 15.43 16.78 19.78
C TYR A 563 14.84 18.10 20.30
N GLU A 564 15.29 18.51 21.47
CA GLU A 564 14.79 19.72 22.12
C GLU A 564 15.35 21.00 21.48
N GLY A 565 14.55 21.69 20.67
CA GLY A 565 14.98 22.88 19.94
C GLY A 565 15.53 24.02 20.81
N GLN A 566 15.16 24.13 22.09
CA GLN A 566 15.75 25.14 23.00
C GLN A 566 17.26 24.96 23.19
N LEU A 567 17.80 23.75 23.01
CA LEU A 567 19.23 23.48 23.12
C LEU A 567 20.04 24.29 22.09
N ILE A 568 19.46 24.59 20.93
CA ILE A 568 20.10 25.44 19.92
C ILE A 568 20.31 26.85 20.49
N GLY A 569 19.31 27.41 21.17
CA GLY A 569 19.40 28.74 21.76
C GLY A 569 20.27 28.81 23.01
N ASP A 570 20.17 27.80 23.86
CA ASP A 570 20.99 27.67 25.05
C ASP A 570 22.47 27.44 24.69
N PHE A 571 22.78 26.80 23.56
CA PHE A 571 24.15 26.69 23.07
C PHE A 571 24.79 28.07 22.81
N PHE A 572 24.13 28.95 22.05
CA PHE A 572 24.69 30.28 21.81
C PHE A 572 24.64 31.17 23.06
N THR A 573 23.54 31.12 23.81
CA THR A 573 23.28 32.08 24.89
C THR A 573 23.90 31.66 26.22
N GLN A 574 23.83 30.39 26.58
CA GLN A 574 24.37 29.91 27.86
C GLN A 574 25.79 29.41 27.68
N TRP A 575 26.01 28.55 26.68
CA TRP A 575 27.29 27.86 26.55
C TRP A 575 28.38 28.77 25.97
N LEU A 576 28.12 29.44 24.85
CA LEU A 576 29.12 30.31 24.23
C LEU A 576 29.27 31.65 24.96
N ASP A 577 28.16 32.34 25.24
CA ASP A 577 28.20 33.67 25.86
C ASP A 577 28.45 33.62 27.37
N ASN A 578 27.76 32.75 28.11
CA ASN A 578 27.90 32.68 29.57
C ASN A 578 28.91 31.61 30.03
N GLY A 579 29.42 30.74 29.15
CA GLY A 579 30.40 29.71 29.52
C GLY A 579 29.84 28.55 30.34
N GLN A 580 28.53 28.30 30.29
CA GLN A 580 27.86 27.27 31.10
C GLN A 580 26.61 26.69 30.42
N VAL A 581 26.06 25.59 30.94
CA VAL A 581 24.69 25.15 30.59
C VAL A 581 23.70 25.73 31.61
N ARG A 582 22.47 26.01 31.17
CA ARG A 582 21.40 26.48 32.05
C ARG A 582 21.18 25.50 33.21
N ASN A 583 21.28 25.97 34.44
CA ASN A 583 21.14 25.17 35.67
C ASN A 583 21.98 23.87 35.63
N GLN A 584 23.21 23.95 35.13
CA GLN A 584 24.11 22.81 34.99
C GLN A 584 24.35 22.09 36.33
N ASN A 585 24.38 20.76 36.29
CA ASN A 585 24.65 19.92 37.46
C ASN A 585 25.85 18.96 37.22
N PRO A 586 26.97 19.15 37.93
CA PRO A 586 27.27 20.24 38.87
C PRO A 586 27.53 21.57 38.14
N ALA A 587 27.28 22.68 38.83
CA ALA A 587 27.55 24.01 38.29
C ALA A 587 29.07 24.22 38.11
N PRO A 588 29.51 24.87 37.02
CA PRO A 588 30.91 25.20 36.82
C PRO A 588 31.37 26.22 37.85
N LYS A 589 32.55 26.00 38.46
CA LYS A 589 33.09 26.91 39.50
C LYS A 589 33.41 28.31 38.93
N ASN A 590 33.94 28.36 37.71
CA ASN A 590 34.35 29.59 37.02
C ASN A 590 33.95 29.49 35.55
N PRO A 591 32.68 29.76 35.19
CA PRO A 591 32.25 29.74 33.79
C PRO A 591 32.99 30.84 33.02
N LYS A 592 33.49 30.49 31.82
CA LYS A 592 34.25 31.41 30.97
C LYS A 592 33.51 31.62 29.64
N GLN A 593 33.20 32.88 29.33
CA GLN A 593 32.68 33.27 28.03
C GLN A 593 33.63 32.80 26.93
N LYS A 594 33.10 32.07 25.95
CA LYS A 594 33.82 31.58 24.78
C LYS A 594 33.62 32.53 23.59
N VAL A 595 32.38 32.96 23.37
CA VAL A 595 32.00 33.86 22.27
C VAL A 595 30.86 34.77 22.72
N PRO A 596 30.99 36.11 22.66
CA PRO A 596 29.96 37.02 23.15
C PRO A 596 28.73 37.04 22.25
N CYS A 597 27.56 37.30 22.83
CA CYS A 597 26.30 37.40 22.08
C CYS A 597 26.31 38.49 21.00
N SER A 598 27.16 39.52 21.09
CA SER A 598 27.37 40.50 20.01
C SER A 598 27.85 39.83 18.71
N TRP A 599 28.75 38.84 18.82
CA TRP A 599 29.19 38.04 17.69
C TRP A 599 28.07 37.16 17.12
N THR A 600 27.31 36.49 18.00
CA THR A 600 26.17 35.65 17.57
C THR A 600 25.14 36.47 16.79
N ARG A 601 24.84 37.69 17.24
CA ARG A 601 23.93 38.58 16.51
C ARG A 601 24.44 38.89 15.10
N GLN A 602 25.73 39.17 14.96
CA GLN A 602 26.34 39.54 13.67
C GLN A 602 26.44 38.38 12.68
N TRP A 603 26.79 37.18 13.14
CA TRP A 603 27.18 36.08 12.25
C TRP A 603 26.18 34.92 12.21
N VAL A 604 25.35 34.79 13.24
CA VAL A 604 24.40 33.66 13.37
C VAL A 604 22.96 34.11 13.17
N LYS A 605 22.55 35.24 13.76
CA LYS A 605 21.17 35.77 13.65
C LYS A 605 20.95 36.64 12.43
N LYS A 606 21.96 37.42 12.00
CA LYS A 606 21.82 38.39 10.91
C LYS A 606 21.38 37.69 9.62
N ASP A 607 20.29 38.17 9.03
CA ASP A 607 19.88 37.82 7.68
C ASP A 607 20.73 38.64 6.69
N ASP A 608 21.75 38.00 6.11
CA ASP A 608 22.63 38.61 5.12
C ASP A 608 22.57 37.78 3.82
N PRO A 609 22.08 38.33 2.70
CA PRO A 609 21.97 37.62 1.43
C PRO A 609 23.31 37.10 0.87
N SER A 610 24.45 37.62 1.35
CA SER A 610 25.77 37.13 0.96
C SER A 610 26.16 35.80 1.65
N TYR A 611 25.42 35.38 2.67
CA TYR A 611 25.69 34.15 3.39
C TYR A 611 25.09 32.94 2.66
N PRO A 612 25.72 31.76 2.71
CA PRO A 612 25.35 30.63 1.86
C PRO A 612 24.15 29.81 2.39
N TRP A 613 23.49 30.24 3.47
CA TRP A 613 22.45 29.44 4.13
C TRP A 613 21.12 29.59 3.39
N ASN A 614 20.55 28.46 2.97
CA ASN A 614 19.35 28.44 2.15
C ASN A 614 18.39 27.35 2.61
N ILE A 615 17.10 27.68 2.69
CA ILE A 615 16.02 26.74 3.08
C ILE A 615 14.91 26.73 2.03
N LEU A 616 14.02 25.74 2.08
CA LEU A 616 12.88 25.61 1.16
C LEU A 616 11.82 26.69 1.38
N THR A 617 11.11 27.06 0.32
CA THR A 617 9.96 27.98 0.37
C THR A 617 8.63 27.26 0.27
N ALA A 618 7.57 27.87 0.81
CA ALA A 618 6.20 27.35 0.70
C ALA A 618 5.81 27.19 -0.79
N GLY A 619 5.40 25.98 -1.20
CA GLY A 619 5.02 25.66 -2.59
C GLY A 619 6.15 25.11 -3.47
N ALA A 620 7.32 24.79 -2.91
CA ALA A 620 8.39 23.97 -3.51
C ALA A 620 8.98 24.44 -4.86
N LYS A 621 8.83 25.70 -5.26
CA LYS A 621 9.43 26.23 -6.50
C LYS A 621 10.79 26.93 -6.33
N GLY A 622 11.45 26.86 -5.16
CA GLY A 622 12.79 27.42 -4.95
C GLY A 622 13.30 27.44 -3.49
N ARG A 623 14.57 27.84 -3.32
CA ARG A 623 15.24 28.05 -2.01
C ARG A 623 15.33 29.55 -1.68
N LYS A 624 15.19 29.92 -0.41
CA LYS A 624 15.35 31.29 0.12
C LYS A 624 16.58 31.36 1.00
N THR A 625 17.38 32.41 0.82
CA THR A 625 18.51 32.73 1.69
C THR A 625 18.04 33.20 3.06
N VAL A 626 18.67 32.68 4.11
CA VAL A 626 18.31 32.92 5.51
C VAL A 626 19.56 33.06 6.38
N SER A 627 19.41 33.49 7.63
CA SER A 627 20.51 33.41 8.59
C SER A 627 20.88 31.97 8.98
N PHE A 628 22.07 31.80 9.54
CA PHE A 628 22.53 30.48 10.00
C PHE A 628 21.62 29.91 11.09
N ALA A 629 21.07 30.76 11.98
CA ALA A 629 20.09 30.35 12.97
C ALA A 629 18.86 29.68 12.34
N HIS A 630 18.30 30.27 11.28
CA HIS A 630 17.17 29.68 10.56
C HIS A 630 17.55 28.34 9.90
N SER A 631 18.77 28.20 9.38
CA SER A 631 19.27 26.92 8.86
C SER A 631 19.27 25.83 9.93
N LEU A 632 19.79 26.12 11.14
CA LEU A 632 19.80 25.16 12.25
C LEU A 632 18.38 24.79 12.71
N LEU A 633 17.47 25.76 12.81
CA LEU A 633 16.08 25.50 13.19
C LEU A 633 15.34 24.67 12.13
N SER A 634 15.77 24.74 10.86
CA SER A 634 15.14 23.99 9.77
C SER A 634 15.37 22.49 9.87
N GLU A 635 16.41 22.07 10.62
CA GLU A 635 16.70 20.66 10.91
C GLU A 635 15.83 20.08 12.02
N LEU A 636 15.02 20.89 12.72
CA LEU A 636 14.08 20.37 13.71
C LEU A 636 12.92 19.63 13.03
N GLY A 637 12.27 18.74 13.78
CA GLY A 637 11.06 18.06 13.33
C GLY A 637 9.98 19.03 12.87
N SER A 638 9.47 18.81 11.66
CA SER A 638 8.53 19.68 10.96
C SER A 638 7.88 18.96 9.78
N ASN A 639 7.04 19.61 8.96
CA ASN A 639 6.45 18.95 7.79
C ASN A 639 7.49 18.52 6.73
N THR A 640 8.71 19.04 6.75
CA THR A 640 9.81 18.57 5.88
C THR A 640 10.68 17.50 6.53
N HIS A 641 10.55 17.32 7.85
CA HIS A 641 11.30 16.36 8.66
C HIS A 641 10.36 15.67 9.66
N LEU A 642 9.33 15.02 9.14
CA LEU A 642 8.29 14.38 9.96
C LEU A 642 8.86 13.19 10.77
N ASP A 643 9.92 12.56 10.25
CA ASP A 643 10.72 11.51 10.87
C ASP A 643 11.37 11.95 12.20
N ARG A 644 11.46 13.27 12.46
CA ARG A 644 12.01 13.86 13.68
C ARG A 644 10.93 14.34 14.68
N LEU A 645 9.67 13.92 14.49
CA LEU A 645 8.55 14.23 15.39
C LEU A 645 7.97 12.97 16.04
N THR A 646 7.50 13.10 17.28
CA THR A 646 6.74 12.05 17.99
C THR A 646 5.47 12.63 18.62
N ILE A 647 4.64 11.77 19.21
CA ILE A 647 3.49 12.19 20.00
C ILE A 647 3.68 11.69 21.43
N MET A 648 3.66 12.61 22.38
CA MET A 648 3.95 12.31 23.78
C MET A 648 2.82 12.85 24.67
N LEU A 649 2.43 12.08 25.68
CA LEU A 649 1.47 12.55 26.67
C LEU A 649 1.98 13.87 27.28
N SER A 650 1.13 14.90 27.33
CA SER A 650 1.49 16.27 27.69
C SER A 650 2.21 16.35 29.02
N ARG A 651 1.76 15.59 30.02
CA ARG A 651 2.34 15.61 31.37
C ARG A 651 3.80 15.09 31.39
N PRO A 652 4.13 13.89 30.87
CA PRO A 652 5.52 13.50 30.63
C PRO A 652 6.30 14.48 29.74
N ASN A 653 5.68 15.05 28.70
CA ASN A 653 6.33 16.01 27.82
C ASN A 653 6.81 17.28 28.56
N GLU A 654 5.95 17.84 29.42
CA GLU A 654 6.30 18.98 30.28
C GLU A 654 7.50 18.66 31.18
N LYS A 655 7.58 17.43 31.71
CA LYS A 655 8.72 16.99 32.51
C LYS A 655 10.01 16.90 31.69
N LYS A 656 9.93 16.36 30.47
CA LYS A 656 11.06 16.34 29.52
C LYS A 656 11.58 17.76 29.29
N GLY A 657 10.71 18.69 28.89
CA GLY A 657 11.10 20.09 28.67
C GLY A 657 11.78 20.73 29.89
N ARG A 658 11.25 20.49 31.10
CA ARG A 658 11.86 20.99 32.35
C ARG A 658 13.26 20.41 32.60
N LEU A 659 13.46 19.12 32.36
CA LEU A 659 14.77 18.49 32.50
C LEU A 659 15.82 19.14 31.59
N PHE A 660 15.48 19.41 30.33
CA PHE A 660 16.39 20.05 29.38
C PHE A 660 16.68 21.52 29.72
N THR A 661 15.81 22.20 30.47
CA THR A 661 16.10 23.52 31.05
C THR A 661 16.86 23.46 32.40
N GLY A 662 17.19 22.25 32.86
CA GLY A 662 17.85 21.98 34.13
C GLY A 662 17.01 22.32 35.37
N ILE A 663 15.69 22.39 35.23
CA ILE A 663 14.75 22.67 36.32
C ILE A 663 14.21 21.33 36.87
N ARG A 664 13.98 21.28 38.19
CA ARG A 664 13.31 20.13 38.82
C ARG A 664 11.94 19.88 38.18
N THR A 665 11.62 18.62 37.91
CA THR A 665 10.36 18.21 37.29
C THR A 665 9.17 18.41 38.22
N VAL A 666 9.39 18.23 39.53
CA VAL A 666 8.43 18.50 40.62
C VAL A 666 9.20 19.11 41.79
N ASP A 667 8.60 20.09 42.47
CA ASP A 667 9.16 20.66 43.69
C ASP A 667 9.12 19.63 44.83
N TYR A 668 10.19 19.56 45.63
CA TYR A 668 10.33 18.55 46.69
C TYR A 668 9.31 18.73 47.82
N SER A 669 9.03 19.98 48.22
CA SER A 669 8.00 20.25 49.23
C SER A 669 6.60 19.92 48.72
N LYS A 670 6.36 20.17 47.42
CA LYS A 670 5.11 19.78 46.77
C LYS A 670 4.96 18.26 46.71
N TYR A 671 6.03 17.52 46.39
CA TYR A 671 6.00 16.06 46.32
C TYR A 671 5.67 15.43 47.68
N THR A 672 6.27 15.91 48.77
CA THR A 672 6.00 15.36 50.10
C THR A 672 4.59 15.62 50.61
N GLN A 673 3.86 16.58 50.02
CA GLN A 673 2.46 16.89 50.34
C GLN A 673 1.44 16.13 49.48
N MET A 674 1.87 15.49 48.38
CA MET A 674 1.00 14.71 47.48
C MET A 674 0.42 13.46 48.16
N SER A 675 -0.69 12.96 47.62
CA SER A 675 -1.20 11.63 47.97
C SER A 675 -0.25 10.52 47.48
N PRO A 676 -0.31 9.30 48.04
CA PRO A 676 0.51 8.17 47.56
C PRO A 676 0.36 7.92 46.05
N ASP A 677 -0.86 8.03 45.52
CA ASP A 677 -1.14 7.84 44.09
C ASP A 677 -0.51 8.94 43.22
N GLU A 678 -0.55 10.19 43.69
CA GLU A 678 0.06 11.33 42.99
C GLU A 678 1.59 11.27 43.00
N GLN A 679 2.18 10.81 44.10
CA GLN A 679 3.62 10.54 44.21
C GLN A 679 4.05 9.45 43.24
N LEU A 680 3.32 8.32 43.23
CA LEU A 680 3.58 7.21 42.32
C LEU A 680 3.44 7.64 40.85
N GLN A 681 2.37 8.36 40.50
CA GLN A 681 2.20 8.89 39.15
C GLN A 681 3.35 9.84 38.76
N THR A 682 3.84 10.64 39.70
CA THR A 682 4.96 11.55 39.46
C THR A 682 6.24 10.81 39.09
N ALA A 683 6.56 9.74 39.83
CA ALA A 683 7.69 8.86 39.51
C ALA A 683 7.48 8.14 38.17
N LYS A 684 6.26 7.68 37.88
CA LYS A 684 5.91 7.02 36.62
C LYS A 684 6.17 7.91 35.40
N ASP A 685 5.69 9.15 35.41
CA ASP A 685 5.89 10.05 34.27
C ASP A 685 7.38 10.29 33.99
N LEU A 686 8.22 10.35 35.04
CA LEU A 686 9.66 10.52 34.88
C LEU A 686 10.28 9.28 34.22
N GLY A 687 9.87 8.08 34.65
CA GLY A 687 10.26 6.82 34.00
C GLY A 687 9.85 6.76 32.53
N ILE A 688 8.65 7.27 32.19
CA ILE A 688 8.18 7.35 30.80
C ILE A 688 9.10 8.22 29.94
N VAL A 689 9.64 9.33 30.46
CA VAL A 689 10.61 10.17 29.72
C VAL A 689 11.88 9.38 29.39
N PHE A 690 12.38 8.55 30.30
CA PHE A 690 13.57 7.74 30.04
C PHE A 690 13.30 6.58 29.10
N ASN A 691 12.15 5.91 29.23
CA ASN A 691 11.72 4.89 28.27
C ASN A 691 11.56 5.47 26.86
N TYR A 692 11.02 6.69 26.76
CA TYR A 692 10.94 7.46 25.53
C TYR A 692 12.32 7.70 24.93
N LEU A 693 13.25 8.28 25.70
CA LEU A 693 14.60 8.58 25.22
C LEU A 693 15.43 7.32 24.90
N ASN A 694 15.19 6.21 25.58
CA ASN A 694 15.88 4.94 25.35
C ASN A 694 15.26 4.10 24.21
N SER A 695 14.19 4.57 23.59
CA SER A 695 13.61 3.88 22.44
C SER A 695 14.50 4.00 21.23
N GLN A 696 14.83 2.88 20.58
CA GLN A 696 15.67 2.88 19.39
C GLN A 696 15.19 3.88 18.32
N THR A 697 13.90 3.85 17.98
CA THR A 697 13.32 4.76 16.99
C THR A 697 13.42 6.23 17.38
N VAL A 698 13.19 6.57 18.66
CA VAL A 698 13.30 7.96 19.14
C VAL A 698 14.76 8.39 19.18
N TRP A 699 15.64 7.49 19.58
CA TRP A 699 17.07 7.73 19.67
C TRP A 699 17.68 7.95 18.29
N ASP A 700 17.31 7.15 17.30
CA ASP A 700 17.77 7.32 15.92
C ASP A 700 17.32 8.67 15.34
N ALA A 701 16.07 9.07 15.58
CA ALA A 701 15.55 10.37 15.15
C ALA A 701 16.23 11.55 15.90
N PHE A 702 16.52 11.37 17.19
CA PHE A 702 17.30 12.32 17.98
C PHE A 702 18.71 12.47 17.41
N CYS A 703 19.40 11.36 17.13
CA CYS A 703 20.73 11.33 16.52
C CYS A 703 20.71 11.97 15.13
N GLY A 704 19.73 11.67 14.29
CA GLY A 704 19.58 12.27 12.96
C GLY A 704 19.45 13.79 13.03
N THR A 705 18.67 14.31 13.97
CA THR A 705 18.54 15.76 14.20
C THR A 705 19.85 16.37 14.70
N TYR A 706 20.47 15.74 15.71
CA TYR A 706 21.75 16.19 16.29
C TYR A 706 22.86 16.23 15.24
N GLU A 707 23.00 15.18 14.43
CA GLU A 707 24.01 15.07 13.39
C GLU A 707 23.82 16.11 12.30
N ALA A 708 22.58 16.37 11.89
CA ALA A 708 22.29 17.40 10.89
C ALA A 708 22.74 18.78 11.37
N ILE A 709 22.39 19.15 12.61
CA ILE A 709 22.85 20.40 13.25
C ILE A 709 24.38 20.41 13.38
N TRP A 710 24.98 19.31 13.81
CA TRP A 710 26.44 19.18 13.95
C TRP A 710 27.17 19.37 12.61
N ARG A 711 26.64 18.85 11.50
CA ARG A 711 27.18 19.08 10.15
C ARG A 711 27.06 20.54 9.73
N GLN A 712 25.91 21.17 9.99
CA GLN A 712 25.71 22.60 9.72
C GLN A 712 26.71 23.49 10.48
N MET A 713 27.01 23.17 11.74
CA MET A 713 28.06 23.85 12.51
C MET A 713 29.45 23.73 11.85
N GLY A 714 29.77 22.56 11.29
CA GLY A 714 31.04 22.35 10.56
C GLY A 714 31.10 23.14 9.25
N HIS A 715 29.99 23.20 8.51
CA HIS A 715 29.90 24.05 7.32
C HIS A 715 30.07 25.53 7.66
N PHE A 716 29.50 25.98 8.79
CA PHE A 716 29.73 27.32 9.30
C PHE A 716 31.19 27.57 9.65
N ASP A 717 31.85 26.67 10.36
CA ASP A 717 33.27 26.81 10.73
C ASP A 717 34.15 27.02 9.48
N VAL A 718 33.95 26.22 8.43
CA VAL A 718 34.68 26.33 7.16
C VAL A 718 34.37 27.66 6.46
N TRP A 719 33.08 28.01 6.37
CA TRP A 719 32.66 29.25 5.73
C TRP A 719 33.19 30.50 6.46
N TYR A 720 33.10 30.53 7.79
CA TYR A 720 33.55 31.65 8.61
C TYR A 720 35.06 31.87 8.46
N ALA A 721 35.85 30.78 8.47
CA ALA A 721 37.31 30.86 8.27
C ALA A 721 37.70 31.47 6.91
N GLN A 722 36.89 31.26 5.87
CA GLN A 722 37.16 31.76 4.53
C GLN A 722 36.65 33.19 4.29
N ASN A 723 35.51 33.54 4.89
CA ASN A 723 34.73 34.72 4.51
C ASN A 723 34.71 35.84 5.58
N ALA A 724 34.96 35.53 6.85
CA ALA A 724 34.94 36.53 7.93
C ALA A 724 36.31 37.24 8.09
N ARG A 725 36.88 37.76 6.99
CA ARG A 725 38.16 38.49 7.03
C ARG A 725 38.04 39.73 7.93
N GLY A 726 38.76 39.73 9.05
CA GLY A 726 38.74 40.80 10.06
C GLY A 726 37.77 40.59 11.22
N GLY A 727 37.05 39.46 11.28
CA GLY A 727 36.25 39.06 12.45
C GLY A 727 37.11 38.49 13.59
N PRO A 728 36.58 38.41 14.83
CA PRO A 728 37.29 37.80 15.94
C PRO A 728 37.48 36.28 15.71
N THR A 729 38.60 35.74 16.19
CA THR A 729 38.83 34.30 16.24
C THR A 729 37.85 33.65 17.21
N ILE A 730 37.17 32.60 16.76
CA ILE A 730 36.22 31.82 17.57
C ILE A 730 36.65 30.36 17.66
N PRO A 731 36.24 29.62 18.71
CA PRO A 731 36.34 28.17 18.72
C PRO A 731 35.44 27.54 17.65
N SER A 732 35.78 26.33 17.20
CA SER A 732 34.94 25.55 16.28
C SER A 732 33.57 25.31 16.89
N LEU A 733 32.52 25.82 16.25
CA LEU A 733 31.14 25.59 16.66
C LEU A 733 30.81 24.10 16.64
N GLN A 734 31.34 23.35 15.67
CA GLN A 734 31.09 21.92 15.56
C GLN A 734 31.64 21.14 16.75
N LYS A 735 32.86 21.47 17.20
CA LYS A 735 33.47 20.87 18.39
C LYS A 735 32.72 21.27 19.65
N GLU A 736 32.41 22.57 19.78
CA GLU A 736 31.69 23.12 20.92
C GLU A 736 30.28 22.55 21.05
N TRP A 737 29.57 22.33 19.94
CA TRP A 737 28.23 21.72 19.92
C TRP A 737 28.23 20.31 20.49
N LYS A 738 29.25 19.51 20.15
CA LYS A 738 29.42 18.14 20.67
C LYS A 738 29.65 18.16 22.18
N GLU A 739 30.56 19.02 22.65
CA GLU A 739 30.88 19.14 24.08
C GLU A 739 29.66 19.64 24.88
N TYR A 740 28.98 20.66 24.37
CA TYR A 740 27.74 21.18 24.96
C TYR A 740 26.67 20.10 25.13
N ASN A 741 26.38 19.31 24.09
CA ASN A 741 25.36 18.25 24.16
C ASN A 741 25.73 17.17 25.17
N GLN A 742 27.01 16.78 25.26
CA GLN A 742 27.48 15.85 26.29
C GLN A 742 27.24 16.39 27.70
N VAL A 743 27.58 17.66 27.96
CA VAL A 743 27.37 18.29 29.26
C VAL A 743 25.89 18.43 29.59
N ALA A 744 25.07 18.87 28.63
CA ALA A 744 23.64 19.03 28.79
C ALA A 744 22.93 17.71 29.11
N LEU A 745 23.18 16.65 28.31
CA LEU A 745 22.60 15.32 28.55
C LEU A 745 23.09 14.71 29.87
N SER A 746 24.37 14.88 30.21
CA SER A 746 24.88 14.42 31.51
C SER A 746 24.22 15.13 32.69
N SER A 747 23.96 16.44 32.56
CA SER A 747 23.25 17.24 33.56
C SER A 747 21.80 16.77 33.73
N VAL A 748 21.11 16.44 32.63
CA VAL A 748 19.76 15.86 32.63
C VAL A 748 19.75 14.53 33.41
N VAL A 749 20.66 13.61 33.08
CA VAL A 749 20.75 12.29 33.74
C VAL A 749 21.04 12.44 35.24
N ARG A 750 22.00 13.29 35.62
CA ARG A 750 22.34 13.53 37.04
C ARG A 750 21.15 14.12 37.82
N SER A 751 20.50 15.12 37.25
CA SER A 751 19.37 15.81 37.90
C SER A 751 18.16 14.90 38.02
N ALA A 752 17.93 14.02 37.06
CA ALA A 752 16.86 13.04 37.13
C ALA A 752 17.13 11.93 38.16
N ARG A 753 18.38 11.43 38.24
CA ARG A 753 18.78 10.46 39.28
C ARG A 753 18.56 11.03 40.67
N ALA A 754 19.06 12.24 40.93
CA ALA A 754 18.88 12.90 42.22
C ALA A 754 17.41 13.11 42.59
N GLN A 755 16.54 13.43 41.61
CA GLN A 755 15.10 13.53 41.85
C GLN A 755 14.45 12.17 42.11
N PHE A 756 14.84 11.13 41.38
CA PHE A 756 14.33 9.78 41.57
C PHE A 756 14.72 9.22 42.94
N ASP A 757 15.98 9.43 43.36
CA ASP A 757 16.46 9.05 44.70
C ASP A 757 15.64 9.74 45.79
N PHE A 758 15.38 11.05 45.63
CA PHE A 758 14.52 11.79 46.54
C PHE A 758 13.09 11.23 46.57
N PHE A 759 12.47 10.98 45.41
CA PHE A 759 11.12 10.41 45.30
C PHE A 759 11.03 9.05 45.97
N TYR A 760 12.04 8.21 45.78
CA TYR A 760 12.12 6.89 46.38
C TYR A 760 12.25 6.99 47.91
N GLN A 761 13.14 7.83 48.43
CA GLN A 761 13.35 8.00 49.87
C GLN A 761 12.15 8.61 50.61
N ASN A 762 11.32 9.40 49.92
CA ASN A 762 10.21 10.16 50.51
C ASN A 762 8.82 9.69 50.04
N ARG A 763 8.71 8.46 49.53
CA ARG A 763 7.42 7.86 49.16
C ARG A 763 6.60 7.55 50.42
N ARG A 764 5.32 7.89 50.39
CA ARG A 764 4.36 7.59 51.47
C ARG A 764 3.76 6.20 51.36
#